data_AF-A0A8C6R2R5-F1
#
_entry.id   AF-A0A8C6R2R5-F1
#
_cell.length_a   1.000
_cell.length_b   1.000
_cell.length_c   1.000
_cell.angle_alpha   90.00
_cell.angle_beta   90.00
_cell.angle_gamma   90.00
#
_symmetry.space_group_name_H-M   'P 1'
#
loop_
_entity.id
_entity.type
_entity.pdbx_description
1 polymer ?
#
loop_
_entity_poly.entity_id
_entity_poly.type
_entity_poly.pdbx_seq_one_letter_code
_entity_poly.pdbx_strand_id
1 'polypeptide(L)'
;LVWDLFSKFLQAPARKSVLTDPDKLKKLQQSGEAFVQDDSCVNIVAQLPKCRECRLDSLRKDKEQQKDSPVFCRFFHFRRLQFNKHGVLRVEGFLTPNKYDSEAIGLWLPLTKNVVGTDLDTAKYILANIGDHFCQMVISEKEAMSTIEPHRQVAWKRAVKGVREMCDVCDTTIFNLHWVCPRCGFGVCVDCYRMKRKNCQQGAAYKTFNWLRCVKSQIHEPENLMPTQIIPGKALYDVGDIVHSIRAKWGIKANCPCSNRQFKLFSKPASKEDLKQTSLTGEKPTLGTMLQQSTPSVLETATVGGEAVSKPTSSMKPACPASTSPLNWLADLTTGNVNKENKEKQPTMPILKNEIKCLPPLPPLSKSSTVLHTFNSTILTPVSNNNSGFLRNLLNSSTGKTENGLKNTPKILDDIFASLVQNKTSSDLSKRPQGLTIKPSILGFDTPHYWLCDNRLLCLQDPNNKSNWNVFRECWKQGQPVMVSGVHHKLNTELWKPESFRKEFGEQEVDLVNCRTNEIITGATVGDFWDGFEDVPNRLKNEKEKEPMVLKLKDWPPGEDFRDMMPSRFDDLMANIPLPEYTRRDGKLNLASRLPNYFVRPDLGPKMYNAYGLITPEDRKYGTTNLHLDVSDAANVMVYVGIPKGQCEQEEEVLRTIQDGDSDELTIKRFIEGKEKPGALWHIYAAKDTEKIREFLKKVSEEQGQENPADHDPIHDQSWYLDRSLRKRLYQEYGVQGWAIVQFLGDVVFIPAGAPHQVHNLYSCIKVAEDFVSPEHVKHCFWLTQEFRYLSQTHTNHEDKLQVKNVIYHAVKDAVAMLKASESSFGKP
;
A
#
# COMPACT_ATOMS: atom_id res chain seq x y z
N LEU A 1 13.11 -23.93 -23.97
CA LEU A 1 12.32 -23.26 -25.03
C LEU A 1 11.57 -22.02 -24.52
N VAL A 2 10.45 -22.10 -23.77
CA VAL A 2 9.74 -20.87 -23.33
C VAL A 2 10.57 -20.03 -22.34
N TRP A 3 11.28 -20.66 -21.40
CA TRP A 3 12.25 -19.98 -20.53
C TRP A 3 13.41 -19.31 -21.28
N ASP A 4 13.76 -19.84 -22.45
CA ASP A 4 14.77 -19.28 -23.35
C ASP A 4 14.29 -17.94 -23.96
N LEU A 5 12.98 -17.81 -24.18
CA LEU A 5 12.33 -16.55 -24.57
C LEU A 5 12.20 -15.59 -23.38
N PHE A 6 11.79 -16.06 -22.20
CA PHE A 6 11.65 -15.18 -21.01
C PHE A 6 12.99 -14.55 -20.60
N SER A 7 14.07 -15.33 -20.60
CA SER A 7 15.43 -14.83 -20.35
C SER A 7 15.88 -13.81 -21.41
N LYS A 8 15.53 -14.03 -22.69
CA LYS A 8 15.82 -13.09 -23.79
C LYS A 8 14.96 -11.82 -23.78
N PHE A 9 13.74 -11.86 -23.24
CA PHE A 9 12.87 -10.67 -23.13
C PHE A 9 13.16 -9.79 -21.91
N LEU A 10 13.80 -10.33 -20.86
CA LEU A 10 14.33 -9.52 -19.75
C LEU A 10 15.62 -8.77 -20.15
N GLN A 11 16.41 -9.32 -21.07
CA GLN A 11 17.51 -8.59 -21.72
C GLN A 11 17.01 -7.74 -22.89
N ALA A 12 16.50 -6.54 -22.58
CA ALA A 12 16.74 -5.43 -23.50
C ALA A 12 18.27 -5.38 -23.74
N PRO A 13 18.76 -5.35 -24.99
CA PRO A 13 20.19 -5.48 -25.26
C PRO A 13 20.92 -4.37 -24.51
N ALA A 14 21.76 -4.76 -23.55
CA ALA A 14 22.43 -3.83 -22.65
C ALA A 14 23.14 -2.79 -23.51
N ARG A 15 22.67 -1.53 -23.44
CA ARG A 15 23.23 -0.43 -24.23
C ARG A 15 24.66 -0.24 -23.74
N LYS A 16 25.61 -0.87 -24.44
CA LYS A 16 27.04 -0.79 -24.16
C LYS A 16 27.40 0.68 -23.96
N SER A 17 28.03 1.01 -22.82
CA SER A 17 28.29 2.39 -22.44
C SER A 17 28.92 3.17 -23.59
N VAL A 18 28.57 4.44 -23.73
CA VAL A 18 29.09 5.36 -24.74
C VAL A 18 30.63 5.44 -24.74
N LEU A 19 31.28 5.05 -23.63
CA LEU A 19 32.74 4.97 -23.48
C LEU A 19 33.36 3.67 -24.02
N THR A 20 32.56 2.63 -24.23
CA THR A 20 33.00 1.34 -24.84
C THR A 20 32.90 1.33 -26.37
N ASP A 21 32.33 2.39 -26.95
CA ASP A 21 32.26 2.62 -28.39
C ASP A 21 33.37 3.61 -28.79
N PRO A 22 34.40 3.18 -29.55
CA PRO A 22 35.56 4.03 -29.84
C PRO A 22 35.21 5.30 -30.63
N ASP A 23 34.23 5.24 -31.52
CA ASP A 23 33.83 6.39 -32.35
C ASP A 23 33.03 7.42 -31.54
N LYS A 24 32.15 6.96 -30.66
CA LYS A 24 31.43 7.85 -29.73
C LYS A 24 32.37 8.43 -28.68
N LEU A 25 33.27 7.64 -28.11
CA LEU A 25 34.31 8.08 -27.19
C LEU A 25 35.18 9.18 -27.82
N LYS A 26 35.69 8.95 -29.03
CA LYS A 26 36.52 9.92 -29.76
C LYS A 26 35.75 11.22 -30.05
N LYS A 27 34.48 11.13 -30.45
CA LYS A 27 33.61 12.32 -30.65
C LYS A 27 33.38 13.09 -29.36
N LEU A 28 33.17 12.44 -28.22
CA LEU A 28 33.02 13.09 -26.91
C LEU A 28 34.33 13.75 -26.43
N GLN A 29 35.47 13.12 -26.69
CA GLN A 29 36.79 13.69 -26.37
C GLN A 29 37.13 14.90 -27.26
N GLN A 30 36.74 14.89 -28.53
CA GLN A 30 36.98 15.99 -29.48
C GLN A 30 36.02 17.18 -29.28
N SER A 31 34.73 16.92 -29.04
CA SER A 31 33.72 17.96 -28.80
C SER A 31 33.78 18.54 -27.40
N GLY A 32 34.21 17.76 -26.40
CA GLY A 32 34.05 18.10 -24.99
C GLY A 32 32.58 18.13 -24.55
N GLU A 33 31.65 17.45 -25.24
CA GLU A 33 30.24 17.44 -24.87
C GLU A 33 30.00 16.68 -23.55
N ALA A 34 29.07 17.19 -22.73
CA ALA A 34 28.75 16.65 -21.41
C ALA A 34 27.56 15.67 -21.45
N PHE A 35 27.88 14.38 -21.49
CA PHE A 35 26.97 13.24 -21.61
C PHE A 35 26.46 12.73 -20.26
N VAL A 36 25.52 11.77 -20.26
CA VAL A 36 24.95 11.15 -19.05
C VAL A 36 25.67 9.83 -18.74
N GLN A 37 26.00 9.57 -17.48
CA GLN A 37 26.58 8.30 -17.03
C GLN A 37 25.64 7.12 -17.33
N ASP A 38 26.17 6.10 -17.98
CA ASP A 38 25.46 4.91 -18.47
C ASP A 38 26.15 3.58 -18.08
N ASP A 39 27.04 3.62 -17.09
CA ASP A 39 27.64 2.45 -16.42
C ASP A 39 27.87 2.76 -14.92
N SER A 40 28.33 1.78 -14.15
CA SER A 40 28.62 1.90 -12.72
C SER A 40 29.82 2.82 -12.43
N CYS A 41 29.92 3.37 -11.21
CA CYS A 41 31.09 4.18 -10.84
C CYS A 41 32.41 3.41 -10.80
N VAL A 42 32.40 2.07 -10.75
CA VAL A 42 33.61 1.25 -10.79
C VAL A 42 34.09 1.01 -12.23
N ASN A 43 33.16 0.90 -13.18
CA ASN A 43 33.46 0.59 -14.58
C ASN A 43 33.89 1.80 -15.42
N ILE A 44 33.39 3.01 -15.10
CA ILE A 44 33.65 4.22 -15.90
C ILE A 44 35.15 4.63 -15.90
N VAL A 45 35.68 5.12 -14.76
CA VAL A 45 37.12 5.36 -14.55
C VAL A 45 37.44 5.31 -13.04
N ALA A 46 38.60 4.76 -12.67
CA ALA A 46 38.97 4.56 -11.26
C ALA A 46 39.02 5.84 -10.41
N GLN A 47 39.30 7.00 -11.03
CA GLN A 47 39.41 8.31 -10.37
C GLN A 47 38.06 9.03 -10.18
N LEU A 48 36.94 8.45 -10.65
CA LEU A 48 35.62 9.07 -10.56
C LEU A 48 35.05 8.93 -9.14
N PRO A 49 34.38 9.96 -8.56
CA PRO A 49 33.74 9.82 -7.25
C PRO A 49 32.70 8.69 -7.24
N LYS A 50 32.97 7.64 -6.46
CA LYS A 50 32.10 6.47 -6.32
C LYS A 50 30.89 6.77 -5.42
N CYS A 51 29.72 6.26 -5.78
CA CYS A 51 28.49 6.39 -4.97
C CYS A 51 28.55 5.50 -3.71
N ARG A 52 27.44 5.34 -2.97
CA ARG A 52 27.35 4.43 -1.82
C ARG A 52 27.66 2.99 -2.22
N GLU A 53 26.84 2.39 -3.08
CA GLU A 53 26.95 0.95 -3.41
C GLU A 53 28.31 0.63 -4.04
N CYS A 54 28.68 1.36 -5.10
CA CYS A 54 29.98 1.18 -5.77
C CYS A 54 31.23 1.36 -4.86
N ARG A 55 31.11 1.93 -3.65
CA ARG A 55 32.19 1.92 -2.64
C ARG A 55 32.18 0.63 -1.81
N LEU A 56 31.01 0.09 -1.47
CA LEU A 56 30.86 -1.20 -0.80
C LEU A 56 31.28 -2.35 -1.72
N ASP A 57 30.86 -2.31 -2.99
CA ASP A 57 31.23 -3.31 -4.00
C ASP A 57 32.76 -3.34 -4.21
N SER A 58 33.41 -2.16 -4.19
CA SER A 58 34.88 -2.02 -4.25
C SER A 58 35.64 -2.63 -3.05
N LEU A 59 34.94 -3.07 -2.00
CA LEU A 59 35.52 -3.70 -0.79
C LEU A 59 35.22 -5.19 -0.70
N ARG A 60 34.27 -5.70 -1.49
CA ARG A 60 33.97 -7.15 -1.59
C ARG A 60 35.07 -7.80 -2.46
N LYS A 61 35.57 -8.96 -2.03
CA LYS A 61 36.67 -9.66 -2.73
C LYS A 61 36.16 -10.69 -3.74
N ASP A 62 35.00 -11.28 -3.48
CA ASP A 62 34.45 -12.40 -4.25
C ASP A 62 33.71 -11.88 -5.49
N LYS A 63 34.23 -12.22 -6.67
CA LYS A 63 33.79 -11.66 -7.96
C LYS A 63 32.83 -12.54 -8.77
N GLU A 64 32.49 -13.74 -8.30
CA GLU A 64 31.99 -14.79 -9.19
C GLU A 64 30.47 -15.02 -9.17
N GLN A 65 29.73 -14.59 -8.13
CA GLN A 65 28.27 -14.82 -8.05
C GLN A 65 27.39 -13.58 -8.37
N GLN A 66 27.91 -12.35 -8.33
CA GLN A 66 27.08 -11.15 -8.52
C GLN A 66 27.30 -10.54 -9.91
N LYS A 67 26.33 -10.68 -10.82
CA LYS A 67 26.34 -10.01 -12.13
C LYS A 67 26.29 -8.50 -11.93
N ASP A 68 27.38 -7.79 -12.23
CA ASP A 68 27.52 -6.33 -12.12
C ASP A 68 26.52 -5.58 -13.02
N SER A 69 25.28 -5.44 -12.55
CA SER A 69 24.26 -4.63 -13.23
C SER A 69 24.47 -3.15 -12.89
N PRO A 70 24.75 -2.28 -13.86
CA PRO A 70 25.09 -0.88 -13.59
C PRO A 70 23.94 -0.09 -12.94
N VAL A 71 22.72 -0.62 -12.98
CA VAL A 71 21.49 -0.02 -12.44
C VAL A 71 21.53 0.20 -10.92
N PHE A 72 22.30 -0.60 -10.17
CA PHE A 72 22.50 -0.42 -8.72
C PHE A 72 23.36 0.80 -8.39
N CYS A 73 24.08 1.36 -9.36
CA CYS A 73 24.86 2.57 -9.16
C CYS A 73 23.92 3.78 -9.03
N ARG A 74 23.82 4.38 -7.84
CA ARG A 74 22.99 5.57 -7.56
C ARG A 74 23.20 6.82 -8.47
N PHE A 75 24.21 6.81 -9.34
CA PHE A 75 24.50 7.87 -10.33
C PHE A 75 24.23 7.46 -11.80
N PHE A 76 23.90 6.21 -12.06
CA PHE A 76 23.47 5.70 -13.38
C PHE A 76 22.24 6.48 -13.88
N HIS A 77 22.29 6.91 -15.14
CA HIS A 77 21.28 7.75 -15.79
C HIS A 77 20.86 9.01 -15.02
N PHE A 78 21.76 9.55 -14.18
CA PHE A 78 21.51 10.73 -13.34
C PHE A 78 22.64 11.76 -13.39
N ARG A 79 23.89 11.32 -13.20
CA ARG A 79 25.07 12.19 -13.20
C ARG A 79 25.54 12.49 -14.62
N ARG A 80 26.00 13.72 -14.87
CA ARG A 80 26.58 14.16 -16.14
C ARG A 80 28.09 14.24 -16.06
N LEU A 81 28.75 13.74 -17.09
CA LEU A 81 30.20 13.60 -17.20
C LEU A 81 30.69 14.29 -18.47
N GLN A 82 31.89 14.87 -18.42
CA GLN A 82 32.46 15.66 -19.52
C GLN A 82 33.97 15.45 -19.60
N PHE A 83 34.53 15.36 -20.80
CA PHE A 83 35.97 15.40 -21.00
C PHE A 83 36.49 16.84 -20.93
N ASN A 84 37.53 17.09 -20.14
CA ASN A 84 38.24 18.37 -20.18
C ASN A 84 39.18 18.45 -21.39
N LYS A 85 39.79 19.62 -21.61
CA LYS A 85 40.76 19.88 -22.71
C LYS A 85 42.02 18.97 -22.71
N HIS A 86 42.19 18.12 -21.70
CA HIS A 86 43.30 17.18 -21.56
C HIS A 86 42.82 15.70 -21.64
N GLY A 87 41.60 15.45 -22.11
CA GLY A 87 41.03 14.10 -22.21
C GLY A 87 40.67 13.45 -20.87
N VAL A 88 40.72 14.19 -19.76
CA VAL A 88 40.37 13.67 -18.42
C VAL A 88 38.89 13.87 -18.16
N LEU A 89 38.19 12.76 -17.86
CA LEU A 89 36.77 12.77 -17.54
C LEU A 89 36.51 13.40 -16.16
N ARG A 90 35.55 14.33 -16.09
CA ARG A 90 35.12 15.03 -14.87
C ARG A 90 33.60 14.98 -14.74
N VAL A 91 33.10 15.26 -13.53
CA VAL A 91 31.67 15.49 -13.29
C VAL A 91 31.35 16.92 -13.70
N GLU A 92 30.41 17.09 -14.63
CA GLU A 92 29.91 18.42 -15.06
C GLU A 92 28.69 18.84 -14.23
N GLY A 93 27.87 17.89 -13.80
CA GLY A 93 26.70 18.14 -12.99
C GLY A 93 25.75 16.96 -12.97
N PHE A 94 24.45 17.25 -13.03
CA PHE A 94 23.36 16.27 -13.05
C PHE A 94 22.37 16.60 -14.16
N LEU A 95 21.51 15.64 -14.51
CA LEU A 95 20.37 15.90 -15.38
C LEU A 95 19.42 16.93 -14.76
N THR A 96 18.68 17.64 -15.61
CA THR A 96 17.75 18.73 -15.21
C THR A 96 16.34 18.43 -15.73
N PRO A 97 15.26 18.85 -15.03
CA PRO A 97 13.88 18.48 -15.36
C PRO A 97 13.41 18.79 -16.78
N ASN A 98 14.05 19.72 -17.49
CA ASN A 98 13.66 20.11 -18.85
C ASN A 98 14.50 19.44 -19.95
N LYS A 99 15.41 18.51 -19.61
CA LYS A 99 16.29 17.80 -20.55
C LYS A 99 16.00 16.29 -20.56
N TYR A 100 14.85 15.92 -21.12
CA TYR A 100 14.37 14.54 -21.27
C TYR A 100 14.10 14.20 -22.74
N ASP A 101 13.92 12.90 -23.02
CA ASP A 101 13.50 12.39 -24.32
C ASP A 101 12.03 11.91 -24.31
N SER A 102 11.51 11.61 -25.50
CA SER A 102 10.13 11.16 -25.73
C SER A 102 9.77 9.84 -25.03
N GLU A 103 10.76 8.99 -24.74
CA GLU A 103 10.59 7.73 -24.01
C GLU A 103 10.34 8.01 -22.52
N ALA A 104 11.21 8.83 -21.91
CA ALA A 104 11.13 9.20 -20.50
C ALA A 104 9.84 9.96 -20.15
N ILE A 105 9.42 10.94 -20.96
CA ILE A 105 8.16 11.69 -20.74
C ILE A 105 6.91 10.84 -21.02
N GLY A 106 6.99 9.92 -21.99
CA GLY A 106 5.88 9.06 -22.40
C GLY A 106 5.42 8.06 -21.33
N LEU A 107 6.28 7.73 -20.37
CA LEU A 107 5.92 6.91 -19.20
C LEU A 107 4.88 7.58 -18.30
N TRP A 108 4.95 8.90 -18.17
CA TRP A 108 4.19 9.69 -17.18
C TRP A 108 2.96 10.39 -17.76
N LEU A 109 2.89 10.64 -19.06
CA LEU A 109 1.73 11.29 -19.69
C LEU A 109 0.61 10.30 -20.08
N PRO A 110 -0.67 10.73 -20.06
CA PRO A 110 -1.81 9.93 -20.48
C PRO A 110 -1.89 9.86 -22.01
N LEU A 111 -1.22 8.85 -22.59
CA LEU A 111 -1.18 8.62 -24.03
C LEU A 111 -2.33 7.71 -24.47
N THR A 112 -3.23 8.21 -25.33
CA THR A 112 -4.40 7.47 -25.83
C THR A 112 -4.04 6.17 -26.56
N LYS A 113 -2.88 6.12 -27.23
CA LYS A 113 -2.34 4.92 -27.88
C LYS A 113 -1.93 3.77 -26.93
N ASN A 114 -1.90 4.01 -25.62
CA ASN A 114 -1.53 3.01 -24.61
C ASN A 114 -2.76 2.46 -23.85
N VAL A 115 -3.98 2.81 -24.28
CA VAL A 115 -5.23 2.42 -23.61
C VAL A 115 -5.54 0.94 -23.89
N VAL A 116 -5.47 0.12 -22.84
CA VAL A 116 -5.73 -1.33 -22.87
C VAL A 116 -6.51 -1.74 -21.62
N GLY A 117 -7.47 -2.66 -21.76
CA GLY A 117 -8.08 -3.41 -20.64
C GLY A 117 -9.01 -2.65 -19.67
N THR A 118 -9.06 -1.32 -19.70
CA THR A 118 -9.98 -0.52 -18.87
C THR A 118 -11.16 -0.04 -19.71
N ASP A 119 -12.39 -0.36 -19.30
CA ASP A 119 -13.60 0.18 -19.93
C ASP A 119 -13.97 1.58 -19.41
N LEU A 120 -14.90 2.24 -20.11
CA LEU A 120 -15.31 3.62 -19.87
C LEU A 120 -15.81 3.85 -18.43
N ASP A 121 -16.64 2.95 -17.90
CA ASP A 121 -17.27 3.12 -16.60
C ASP A 121 -16.33 2.74 -15.45
N THR A 122 -15.42 1.79 -15.69
CA THR A 122 -14.28 1.51 -14.81
C THR A 122 -13.35 2.74 -14.73
N ALA A 123 -13.07 3.42 -15.84
CA ALA A 123 -12.28 4.66 -15.84
C ALA A 123 -12.97 5.80 -15.05
N LYS A 124 -14.29 6.00 -15.23
CA LYS A 124 -15.09 6.93 -14.41
C LYS A 124 -15.03 6.56 -12.93
N TYR A 125 -15.25 5.29 -12.60
CA TYR A 125 -15.28 4.78 -11.22
C TYR A 125 -13.95 5.00 -10.48
N ILE A 126 -12.84 4.71 -11.14
CA ILE A 126 -11.50 4.95 -10.59
C ILE A 126 -11.31 6.45 -10.31
N LEU A 127 -11.58 7.33 -11.29
CA LEU A 127 -11.42 8.77 -11.11
C LEU A 127 -12.38 9.38 -10.06
N ALA A 128 -13.55 8.78 -9.85
CA ALA A 128 -14.48 9.19 -8.80
C ALA A 128 -13.92 8.91 -7.38
N ASN A 129 -13.30 7.74 -7.17
CA ASN A 129 -12.78 7.33 -5.86
C ASN A 129 -11.36 7.88 -5.58
N ILE A 130 -10.44 7.78 -6.55
CA ILE A 130 -9.00 8.07 -6.33
C ILE A 130 -8.57 9.44 -6.85
N GLY A 131 -9.38 10.11 -7.66
CA GLY A 131 -9.04 11.40 -8.28
C GLY A 131 -8.77 12.51 -7.26
N ASP A 132 -9.51 12.54 -6.14
CA ASP A 132 -9.28 13.53 -5.08
C ASP A 132 -7.98 13.26 -4.29
N HIS A 133 -7.62 11.99 -4.09
CA HIS A 133 -6.38 11.55 -3.45
C HIS A 133 -5.14 11.86 -4.32
N PHE A 134 -5.25 11.66 -5.64
CA PHE A 134 -4.25 12.11 -6.60
C PHE A 134 -4.05 13.64 -6.55
N CYS A 135 -5.12 14.42 -6.46
CA CYS A 135 -5.01 15.88 -6.30
C CYS A 135 -4.32 16.29 -4.98
N GLN A 136 -4.57 15.59 -3.87
CA GLN A 136 -3.84 15.80 -2.60
C GLN A 136 -2.35 15.51 -2.73
N MET A 137 -1.97 14.42 -3.42
CA MET A 137 -0.57 14.10 -3.72
C MET A 137 0.10 15.20 -4.57
N VAL A 138 -0.58 15.68 -5.62
CA VAL A 138 -0.10 16.80 -6.45
C VAL A 138 0.06 18.10 -5.65
N ILE A 139 -0.83 18.38 -4.68
CA ILE A 139 -0.68 19.53 -3.77
C ILE A 139 0.56 19.37 -2.89
N SER A 140 0.74 18.21 -2.23
CA SER A 140 1.88 17.96 -1.34
C SER A 140 3.23 18.09 -2.07
N GLU A 141 3.30 17.68 -3.34
CA GLU A 141 4.50 17.86 -4.17
C GLU A 141 4.72 19.34 -4.56
N LYS A 142 3.66 20.09 -4.90
CA LYS A 142 3.74 21.55 -5.13
C LYS A 142 4.18 22.31 -3.87
N GLU A 143 3.69 21.92 -2.70
CA GLU A 143 4.09 22.49 -1.40
C GLU A 143 5.55 22.17 -1.08
N ALA A 144 5.98 20.93 -1.29
CA ALA A 144 7.38 20.54 -1.09
C ALA A 144 8.32 21.31 -2.04
N MET A 145 7.96 21.47 -3.32
CA MET A 145 8.68 22.33 -4.27
C MET A 145 8.77 23.79 -3.79
N SER A 146 7.70 24.33 -3.19
CA SER A 146 7.70 25.72 -2.69
C SER A 146 8.64 25.98 -1.51
N THR A 147 9.15 24.93 -0.86
CA THR A 147 10.18 25.04 0.20
C THR A 147 11.61 25.10 -0.33
N ILE A 148 11.80 24.98 -1.64
CA ILE A 148 13.11 25.07 -2.30
C ILE A 148 13.43 26.54 -2.58
N GLU A 149 14.63 26.97 -2.19
CA GLU A 149 15.12 28.33 -2.40
C GLU A 149 15.17 28.65 -3.92
N PRO A 150 14.67 29.81 -4.41
CA PRO A 150 14.51 30.06 -5.85
C PRO A 150 15.78 29.99 -6.72
N HIS A 151 16.96 30.05 -6.09
CA HIS A 151 18.26 29.95 -6.76
C HIS A 151 18.84 28.52 -6.77
N ARG A 152 18.23 27.55 -6.07
CA ARG A 152 18.65 26.14 -6.12
C ARG A 152 18.06 25.45 -7.34
N GLN A 153 18.93 25.01 -8.24
CA GLN A 153 18.51 24.18 -9.37
C GLN A 153 18.03 22.81 -8.88
N VAL A 154 16.81 22.43 -9.27
CA VAL A 154 16.30 21.06 -9.09
C VAL A 154 16.90 20.16 -10.16
N ALA A 155 17.44 19.02 -9.75
CA ALA A 155 17.94 17.98 -10.64
C ALA A 155 16.82 17.00 -11.05
N TRP A 156 17.06 16.23 -12.11
CA TRP A 156 16.15 15.17 -12.56
C TRP A 156 16.85 13.82 -12.52
N LYS A 157 16.34 12.88 -11.74
CA LYS A 157 16.78 11.48 -11.75
C LYS A 157 15.85 10.69 -12.66
N ARG A 158 16.37 10.21 -13.79
CA ARG A 158 15.59 9.38 -14.72
C ARG A 158 15.20 8.08 -14.00
N ALA A 159 13.91 7.74 -13.96
CA ALA A 159 13.46 6.42 -13.54
C ALA A 159 14.11 5.32 -14.41
N VAL A 160 14.55 4.22 -13.80
CA VAL A 160 15.24 3.12 -14.50
C VAL A 160 14.36 1.88 -14.50
N LYS A 161 14.29 1.18 -15.63
CA LYS A 161 13.44 -0.02 -15.76
C LYS A 161 13.83 -1.08 -14.73
N GLY A 162 12.86 -1.56 -13.95
CA GLY A 162 13.06 -2.59 -12.93
C GLY A 162 13.81 -2.11 -11.69
N VAL A 163 13.99 -0.79 -11.50
CA VAL A 163 14.60 -0.21 -10.30
C VAL A 163 13.55 0.58 -9.53
N ARG A 164 13.58 0.43 -8.21
CA ARG A 164 12.75 1.18 -7.27
C ARG A 164 13.61 2.22 -6.55
N GLU A 165 13.20 3.48 -6.59
CA GLU A 165 13.88 4.55 -5.86
C GLU A 165 13.41 4.56 -4.41
N MET A 166 14.34 4.31 -3.47
CA MET A 166 14.05 4.15 -2.04
C MET A 166 14.77 5.22 -1.21
N CYS A 167 14.15 5.59 -0.08
CA CYS A 167 14.70 6.52 0.89
C CYS A 167 15.68 5.82 1.85
N ASP A 168 16.96 6.20 1.85
CA ASP A 168 18.05 5.59 2.65
C ASP A 168 17.96 5.92 4.17
N VAL A 169 16.74 6.03 4.72
CA VAL A 169 16.44 6.47 6.10
C VAL A 169 15.21 5.77 6.69
N CYS A 170 14.18 5.51 5.88
CA CYS A 170 12.92 4.86 6.28
C CYS A 170 12.42 3.86 5.22
N ASP A 171 13.31 3.46 4.32
CA ASP A 171 13.17 2.34 3.38
C ASP A 171 11.79 2.27 2.66
N THR A 172 11.31 3.45 2.27
CA THR A 172 10.05 3.66 1.53
C THR A 172 10.27 4.30 0.17
N THR A 173 9.30 4.10 -0.73
CA THR A 173 9.41 4.54 -2.13
C THR A 173 9.42 6.06 -2.23
N ILE A 174 10.41 6.58 -2.95
CA ILE A 174 10.43 7.94 -3.43
C ILE A 174 9.56 8.02 -4.69
N PHE A 175 8.44 8.72 -4.59
CA PHE A 175 7.51 8.93 -5.71
C PHE A 175 8.05 9.93 -6.74
N ASN A 176 8.43 11.13 -6.29
CA ASN A 176 8.89 12.19 -7.17
C ASN A 176 9.92 13.11 -6.50
N LEU A 177 9.50 14.11 -5.71
CA LEU A 177 10.45 15.06 -5.12
C LEU A 177 11.20 14.43 -3.93
N HIS A 178 12.51 14.62 -3.91
CA HIS A 178 13.42 14.13 -2.88
C HIS A 178 14.70 14.96 -2.84
N TRP A 179 15.60 14.63 -1.92
CA TRP A 179 16.91 15.27 -1.79
C TRP A 179 18.02 14.22 -1.92
N VAL A 180 19.06 14.52 -2.71
CA VAL A 180 20.17 13.60 -2.97
C VAL A 180 21.50 14.24 -2.62
N CYS A 181 22.41 13.49 -2.00
CA CYS A 181 23.79 13.94 -1.80
C CYS A 181 24.58 13.84 -3.11
N PRO A 182 25.04 14.96 -3.70
CA PRO A 182 25.75 14.95 -4.98
C PRO A 182 27.12 14.25 -4.93
N ARG A 183 27.65 13.96 -3.73
CA ARG A 183 28.96 13.32 -3.53
C ARG A 183 28.90 11.80 -3.44
N CYS A 184 27.78 11.22 -3.00
CA CYS A 184 27.68 9.78 -2.75
C CYS A 184 26.37 9.11 -3.25
N GLY A 185 25.36 9.88 -3.65
CA GLY A 185 24.08 9.36 -4.12
C GLY A 185 23.10 8.91 -3.02
N PHE A 186 23.38 9.22 -1.74
CA PHE A 186 22.42 9.05 -0.63
C PHE A 186 21.14 9.85 -0.92
N GLY A 187 19.98 9.18 -0.93
CA GLY A 187 18.68 9.76 -1.26
C GLY A 187 17.71 9.75 -0.07
N VAL A 188 17.03 10.87 0.18
CA VAL A 188 16.08 11.01 1.29
C VAL A 188 14.76 11.65 0.81
N CYS A 189 13.65 11.07 1.25
CA CYS A 189 12.29 11.52 0.91
C CYS A 189 11.94 12.87 1.58
N VAL A 190 10.87 13.50 1.10
CA VAL A 190 10.33 14.77 1.61
C VAL A 190 10.17 14.77 3.14
N ASP A 191 9.66 13.67 3.70
CA ASP A 191 9.23 13.62 5.10
C ASP A 191 10.41 13.48 6.05
N CYS A 192 11.35 12.58 5.75
CA CYS A 192 12.62 12.47 6.48
C CYS A 192 13.49 13.74 6.34
N TYR A 193 13.49 14.40 5.17
CA TYR A 193 14.18 15.66 4.97
C TYR A 193 13.60 16.79 5.86
N ARG A 194 12.27 16.95 5.86
CA ARG A 194 11.55 17.89 6.73
C ARG A 194 11.80 17.60 8.20
N MET A 195 11.78 16.33 8.62
CA MET A 195 12.06 15.92 10.00
C MET A 195 13.46 16.35 10.45
N LYS A 196 14.49 16.06 9.64
CA LYS A 196 15.87 16.43 9.97
C LYS A 196 16.06 17.94 10.08
N ARG A 197 15.48 18.74 9.16
CA ARG A 197 15.55 20.21 9.23
C ARG A 197 14.91 20.79 10.49
N LYS A 198 13.74 20.28 10.90
CA LYS A 198 13.09 20.70 12.16
C LYS A 198 13.98 20.44 13.37
N ASN A 199 14.55 19.24 13.47
CA ASN A 199 15.38 18.87 14.62
C ASN A 199 16.68 19.71 14.69
N CYS A 200 17.31 20.00 13.55
CA CYS A 200 18.46 20.92 13.48
C CYS A 200 18.11 22.38 13.87
N GLN A 201 16.84 22.81 13.75
CA GLN A 201 16.39 24.15 14.14
C GLN A 201 15.94 24.26 15.61
N GLN A 202 15.57 23.14 16.23
CA GLN A 202 14.96 23.13 17.58
C GLN A 202 15.86 22.56 18.67
N GLY A 203 17.01 21.95 18.33
CA GLY A 203 17.97 21.41 19.31
C GLY A 203 17.49 20.21 20.13
N ALA A 204 16.26 19.74 19.90
CA ALA A 204 15.61 18.70 20.69
C ALA A 204 16.10 17.29 20.30
N ALA A 205 16.64 16.56 21.27
CA ALA A 205 17.21 15.22 21.10
C ALA A 205 16.14 14.10 21.10
N TYR A 206 15.10 14.22 20.27
CA TYR A 206 14.21 13.10 19.98
C TYR A 206 14.95 12.01 19.18
N LYS A 207 14.58 10.72 19.38
CA LYS A 207 15.10 9.55 18.63
C LYS A 207 15.03 9.82 17.12
N THR A 208 16.12 10.31 16.54
CA THR A 208 16.21 10.68 15.12
C THR A 208 16.90 9.54 14.39
N PHE A 209 16.27 9.00 13.34
CA PHE A 209 16.89 7.99 12.47
C PHE A 209 18.32 8.41 12.08
N ASN A 210 19.30 7.57 12.41
CA ASN A 210 20.71 7.90 12.23
C ASN A 210 21.09 7.85 10.74
N TRP A 211 21.05 9.01 10.08
CA TRP A 211 21.41 9.15 8.66
C TRP A 211 22.80 8.57 8.37
N LEU A 212 22.86 7.68 7.38
CA LEU A 212 24.10 7.01 6.97
C LEU A 212 25.20 8.02 6.59
N ARG A 213 26.45 7.72 6.95
CA ARG A 213 27.57 8.63 6.76
C ARG A 213 28.04 8.73 5.30
N CYS A 214 28.49 9.91 4.92
CA CYS A 214 29.01 10.26 3.61
C CYS A 214 30.46 9.75 3.41
N VAL A 215 31.10 10.16 2.30
CA VAL A 215 32.53 9.94 2.05
C VAL A 215 33.36 10.62 3.15
N LYS A 216 34.41 9.95 3.66
CA LYS A 216 35.21 10.36 4.84
C LYS A 216 34.39 10.51 6.13
N SER A 217 33.37 9.67 6.32
CA SER A 217 32.54 9.59 7.55
C SER A 217 31.77 10.86 7.95
N GLN A 218 31.71 11.85 7.05
CA GLN A 218 31.00 13.11 7.24
C GLN A 218 29.48 12.90 7.35
N ILE A 219 28.79 13.77 8.09
CA ILE A 219 27.34 13.74 8.23
C ILE A 219 26.70 14.38 6.98
N HIS A 220 25.50 13.94 6.62
CA HIS A 220 24.69 14.57 5.58
C HIS A 220 23.84 15.70 6.20
N GLU A 221 24.25 16.95 6.05
CA GLU A 221 23.40 18.08 6.45
C GLU A 221 22.36 18.40 5.36
N PRO A 222 21.09 18.70 5.71
CA PRO A 222 20.01 18.97 4.75
C PRO A 222 20.33 20.08 3.73
N GLU A 223 21.10 21.07 4.13
CA GLU A 223 21.51 22.23 3.33
C GLU A 223 22.50 21.83 2.22
N ASN A 224 23.24 20.73 2.39
CA ASN A 224 24.21 20.17 1.44
C ASN A 224 23.59 19.12 0.49
N LEU A 225 22.28 18.86 0.59
CA LEU A 225 21.57 17.96 -0.32
C LEU A 225 20.93 18.74 -1.47
N MET A 226 20.95 18.14 -2.66
CA MET A 226 20.42 18.70 -3.89
C MET A 226 18.97 18.27 -4.09
N PRO A 227 18.00 19.20 -4.24
CA PRO A 227 16.62 18.84 -4.56
C PRO A 227 16.56 18.15 -5.93
N THR A 228 15.85 17.03 -6.00
CA THR A 228 15.81 16.14 -7.17
C THR A 228 14.38 15.64 -7.38
N GLN A 229 13.91 15.59 -8.62
CA GLN A 229 12.61 15.00 -8.99
C GLN A 229 12.78 13.79 -9.91
N ILE A 230 11.82 12.86 -9.91
CA ILE A 230 11.83 11.66 -10.79
C ILE A 230 10.98 11.88 -12.04
N ILE A 231 9.83 12.55 -11.88
CA ILE A 231 8.92 12.85 -12.99
C ILE A 231 9.53 13.99 -13.83
N PRO A 232 9.69 13.84 -15.15
CA PRO A 232 10.28 14.86 -16.01
C PRO A 232 9.37 16.09 -16.18
N GLY A 233 10.01 17.26 -16.31
CA GLY A 233 9.37 18.55 -16.59
C GLY A 233 8.29 18.92 -15.58
N LYS A 234 7.09 19.18 -16.12
CA LYS A 234 5.88 19.51 -15.36
C LYS A 234 4.83 18.39 -15.36
N ALA A 235 5.14 17.20 -15.88
CA ALA A 235 4.13 16.19 -16.23
C ALA A 235 3.15 15.84 -15.08
N LEU A 236 3.63 15.77 -13.83
CA LEU A 236 2.79 15.58 -12.64
C LEU A 236 1.69 16.66 -12.51
N TYR A 237 2.05 17.91 -12.78
CA TYR A 237 1.16 19.07 -12.70
C TYR A 237 0.27 19.17 -13.93
N ASP A 238 0.81 18.86 -15.12
CA ASP A 238 0.05 18.83 -16.36
C ASP A 238 -1.06 17.76 -16.31
N VAL A 239 -0.76 16.57 -15.77
CA VAL A 239 -1.78 15.53 -15.47
C VAL A 239 -2.72 16.01 -14.37
N GLY A 240 -2.23 16.72 -13.36
CA GLY A 240 -3.04 17.46 -12.40
C GLY A 240 -4.15 18.30 -13.04
N ASP A 241 -3.80 19.16 -14.00
CA ASP A 241 -4.76 20.07 -14.63
C ASP A 241 -5.65 19.34 -15.64
N ILE A 242 -5.13 18.33 -16.34
CA ILE A 242 -5.92 17.41 -17.19
C ILE A 242 -7.01 16.68 -16.39
N VAL A 243 -6.71 16.19 -15.18
CA VAL A 243 -7.68 15.46 -14.34
C VAL A 243 -8.91 16.32 -14.03
N HIS A 244 -8.73 17.60 -13.73
CA HIS A 244 -9.86 18.52 -13.51
C HIS A 244 -10.67 18.75 -14.80
N SER A 245 -9.99 18.95 -15.93
CA SER A 245 -10.63 19.12 -17.24
C SER A 245 -11.50 17.90 -17.62
N ILE A 246 -10.97 16.69 -17.45
CA ILE A 246 -11.68 15.44 -17.73
C ILE A 246 -12.83 15.21 -16.73
N ARG A 247 -12.61 15.41 -15.42
CA ARG A 247 -13.68 15.24 -14.42
C ARG A 247 -14.84 16.21 -14.65
N ALA A 248 -14.56 17.46 -15.03
CA ALA A 248 -15.59 18.43 -15.41
C ALA A 248 -16.37 18.01 -16.66
N LYS A 249 -15.69 17.60 -17.74
CA LYS A 249 -16.33 17.12 -18.98
C LYS A 249 -17.25 15.91 -18.77
N TRP A 250 -16.78 14.94 -17.97
CA TRP A 250 -17.45 13.65 -17.77
C TRP A 250 -18.40 13.61 -16.57
N GLY A 251 -18.71 14.77 -15.95
CA GLY A 251 -19.63 14.87 -14.81
C GLY A 251 -19.14 14.22 -13.51
N ILE A 252 -17.83 13.91 -13.41
CA ILE A 252 -17.25 13.23 -12.25
C ILE A 252 -17.01 14.25 -11.14
N LYS A 253 -17.77 14.16 -10.05
CA LYS A 253 -17.64 15.06 -8.88
C LYS A 253 -16.18 15.12 -8.38
N ALA A 254 -15.71 16.33 -8.07
CA ALA A 254 -14.37 16.60 -7.55
C ALA A 254 -14.40 17.42 -6.26
N ASN A 255 -14.05 16.79 -5.13
CA ASN A 255 -14.10 17.38 -3.79
C ASN A 255 -12.70 17.81 -3.30
N CYS A 256 -11.69 17.76 -4.17
CA CYS A 256 -10.31 18.12 -3.82
C CYS A 256 -10.11 19.63 -3.58
N PRO A 257 -9.09 20.03 -2.78
CA PRO A 257 -8.84 21.45 -2.48
C PRO A 257 -8.47 22.31 -3.71
N CYS A 258 -8.15 21.69 -4.85
CA CYS A 258 -7.88 22.37 -6.11
C CYS A 258 -9.11 23.10 -6.67
N SER A 259 -10.31 22.56 -6.49
CA SER A 259 -11.56 23.11 -7.06
C SER A 259 -11.76 24.58 -6.67
N ASN A 260 -11.51 24.94 -5.41
CA ASN A 260 -11.64 26.31 -4.90
C ASN A 260 -10.62 27.30 -5.50
N ARG A 261 -9.56 26.83 -6.18
CA ARG A 261 -8.61 27.71 -6.89
C ARG A 261 -9.01 27.97 -8.34
N GLN A 262 -9.66 27.02 -9.01
CA GLN A 262 -10.06 27.20 -10.43
C GLN A 262 -11.20 28.21 -10.59
N PHE A 263 -12.16 28.29 -9.66
CA PHE A 263 -13.21 29.31 -9.70
C PHE A 263 -12.69 30.76 -9.69
N LYS A 264 -11.48 31.01 -9.15
CA LYS A 264 -10.83 32.35 -9.19
C LYS A 264 -10.16 32.69 -10.51
N LEU A 265 -9.99 31.74 -11.44
CA LEU A 265 -9.47 32.02 -12.80
C LEU A 265 -10.58 32.29 -13.83
N PHE A 266 -11.82 31.89 -13.55
CA PHE A 266 -12.95 32.10 -14.47
C PHE A 266 -13.81 33.34 -14.14
N SER A 267 -13.62 33.96 -12.97
CA SER A 267 -14.14 35.28 -12.68
C SER A 267 -13.33 36.36 -13.41
N LYS A 268 -13.79 36.77 -14.61
CA LYS A 268 -13.32 38.02 -15.25
C LYS A 268 -13.48 39.20 -14.26
N PRO A 269 -12.51 40.12 -14.15
CA PRO A 269 -12.72 41.35 -13.39
C PRO A 269 -13.79 42.19 -14.10
N ALA A 270 -14.90 42.46 -13.40
CA ALA A 270 -15.84 43.50 -13.83
C ALA A 270 -15.19 44.86 -13.59
N SER A 271 -15.01 45.63 -14.67
CA SER A 271 -14.48 46.99 -14.61
C SER A 271 -15.42 47.90 -13.83
N LYS A 272 -14.96 48.42 -12.68
CA LYS A 272 -15.50 49.63 -12.08
C LYS A 272 -14.64 50.81 -12.49
N GLU A 273 -15.25 51.83 -13.06
CA GLU A 273 -14.81 53.23 -12.91
C GLU A 273 -16.05 54.08 -12.59
N ASP A 274 -15.83 55.20 -11.89
CA ASP A 274 -16.85 55.83 -11.05
C ASP A 274 -17.67 56.93 -11.73
N LEU A 275 -18.82 57.20 -11.11
CA LEU A 275 -19.77 58.24 -11.50
C LEU A 275 -19.24 59.64 -11.20
N LYS A 276 -19.18 60.54 -12.20
CA LYS A 276 -19.31 61.99 -12.00
C LYS A 276 -20.17 62.63 -13.08
N GLN A 277 -20.93 63.65 -12.67
CA GLN A 277 -21.81 64.48 -13.49
C GLN A 277 -20.95 65.52 -14.28
N THR A 278 -21.44 66.28 -15.29
CA THR A 278 -22.80 66.78 -15.55
C THR A 278 -22.98 67.19 -17.04
N SER A 279 -24.20 67.65 -17.39
CA SER A 279 -24.60 68.57 -18.49
C SER A 279 -24.62 68.13 -19.97
N LEU A 280 -25.85 67.75 -20.39
CA LEU A 280 -26.68 68.35 -21.47
C LEU A 280 -26.25 68.36 -22.97
N THR A 281 -27.19 67.87 -23.80
CA THR A 281 -27.60 68.31 -25.17
C THR A 281 -26.63 68.28 -26.36
N GLY A 282 -27.09 67.79 -27.53
CA GLY A 282 -26.53 68.25 -28.83
C GLY A 282 -26.45 67.30 -30.04
N GLU A 283 -27.57 66.76 -30.53
CA GLU A 283 -27.78 66.38 -31.97
C GLU A 283 -26.77 65.44 -32.70
N LYS A 284 -26.65 65.57 -34.04
CA LYS A 284 -26.34 64.47 -34.99
C LYS A 284 -25.39 64.92 -36.17
N PRO A 285 -25.05 64.09 -37.19
CA PRO A 285 -23.67 64.02 -37.69
C PRO A 285 -23.41 64.71 -39.04
N THR A 286 -22.13 65.01 -39.33
CA THR A 286 -21.65 65.31 -40.70
C THR A 286 -20.25 64.70 -40.96
N LEU A 287 -19.71 64.88 -42.17
CA LEU A 287 -18.72 64.00 -42.82
C LEU A 287 -17.42 64.74 -43.22
N GLY A 288 -16.27 64.05 -43.15
CA GLY A 288 -15.03 64.41 -43.85
C GLY A 288 -13.98 65.20 -43.04
N THR A 289 -12.71 65.32 -43.44
CA THR A 289 -11.93 64.65 -44.52
C THR A 289 -10.41 64.85 -44.25
N MET A 290 -9.58 63.81 -44.42
CA MET A 290 -8.09 63.84 -44.43
C MET A 290 -7.38 64.32 -43.13
N LEU A 291 -6.11 64.01 -42.85
CA LEU A 291 -5.10 63.07 -43.41
C LEU A 291 -4.75 62.01 -42.29
N GLN A 292 -3.66 61.23 -42.21
CA GLN A 292 -2.40 61.07 -42.95
C GLN A 292 -1.90 59.60 -42.86
N GLN A 293 -0.63 59.32 -43.18
CA GLN A 293 0.06 58.03 -43.02
C GLN A 293 1.47 58.25 -42.43
N SER A 294 1.97 57.34 -41.58
CA SER A 294 3.42 57.11 -41.35
C SER A 294 3.77 55.86 -40.51
N THR A 295 3.95 54.73 -41.19
CA THR A 295 5.04 53.73 -40.94
C THR A 295 6.09 53.94 -42.07
N PRO A 296 7.34 53.40 -42.10
CA PRO A 296 7.97 52.22 -41.45
C PRO A 296 9.14 52.62 -40.50
N SER A 297 10.03 51.80 -39.89
CA SER A 297 10.52 50.40 -40.01
C SER A 297 11.85 50.14 -40.79
N VAL A 298 12.85 49.56 -40.07
CA VAL A 298 13.87 48.55 -40.52
C VAL A 298 15.27 48.98 -41.06
N LEU A 299 16.29 48.21 -40.62
CA LEU A 299 17.65 47.92 -41.16
C LEU A 299 18.94 48.64 -40.64
N GLU A 300 20.09 48.13 -41.13
CA GLU A 300 21.49 48.14 -40.62
C GLU A 300 22.33 49.33 -41.22
N THR A 301 23.67 49.53 -41.09
CA THR A 301 24.86 48.69 -40.78
C THR A 301 26.12 49.55 -40.42
N ALA A 302 27.20 48.91 -39.91
CA ALA A 302 28.65 49.14 -40.24
C ALA A 302 29.56 50.28 -39.63
N THR A 303 30.41 49.88 -38.65
CA THR A 303 31.92 49.99 -38.57
C THR A 303 32.77 51.30 -38.46
N VAL A 304 33.97 51.14 -37.83
CA VAL A 304 35.22 52.00 -37.79
C VAL A 304 35.22 53.19 -36.78
N GLY A 305 36.28 53.56 -36.02
CA GLY A 305 37.62 52.96 -35.73
C GLY A 305 38.61 53.93 -34.99
N GLY A 306 39.71 53.43 -34.40
CA GLY A 306 40.80 54.19 -33.68
C GLY A 306 40.66 54.25 -32.14
N GLU A 307 41.63 53.99 -31.22
CA GLU A 307 43.08 54.34 -31.03
C GLU A 307 43.33 55.73 -30.38
N ALA A 308 44.28 55.97 -29.43
CA ALA A 308 45.12 55.10 -28.57
C ALA A 308 45.81 55.88 -27.38
N VAL A 309 46.20 55.15 -26.32
CA VAL A 309 47.33 55.37 -25.34
C VAL A 309 47.60 56.75 -24.68
N SER A 310 47.67 56.79 -23.32
CA SER A 310 48.84 57.30 -22.54
C SER A 310 48.71 57.21 -20.98
N LYS A 311 49.85 57.34 -20.30
CA LYS A 311 50.16 57.43 -18.84
C LYS A 311 51.25 58.53 -18.70
N PRO A 312 51.60 59.15 -17.52
CA PRO A 312 51.98 58.45 -16.27
C PRO A 312 51.80 59.23 -14.92
N THR A 313 52.28 58.65 -13.79
CA THR A 313 52.87 59.29 -12.55
C THR A 313 52.10 60.38 -11.74
N SER A 314 52.30 60.61 -10.42
CA SER A 314 52.86 59.90 -9.24
C SER A 314 52.87 60.84 -8.01
N SER A 315 52.96 60.47 -6.72
CA SER A 315 52.49 59.32 -5.92
C SER A 315 52.97 59.50 -4.45
N MET A 316 52.17 59.21 -3.41
CA MET A 316 52.61 59.17 -2.00
C MET A 316 52.03 57.97 -1.22
N LYS A 317 52.67 57.62 -0.09
CA LYS A 317 52.48 56.43 0.79
C LYS A 317 52.63 56.85 2.27
N PRO A 318 52.29 56.06 3.32
CA PRO A 318 52.67 54.65 3.61
C PRO A 318 51.44 53.70 3.70
N ALA A 319 51.46 52.44 4.18
CA ALA A 319 52.45 51.33 4.27
C ALA A 319 51.71 50.00 4.61
N CYS A 320 52.41 48.86 4.56
CA CYS A 320 51.99 47.54 5.08
C CYS A 320 53.20 46.84 5.76
N PRO A 321 53.01 45.72 6.48
CA PRO A 321 53.45 44.41 5.93
C PRO A 321 52.57 43.22 6.39
N ALA A 322 52.73 41.96 5.95
CA ALA A 322 53.19 41.35 4.70
C ALA A 322 52.78 39.84 4.70
N SER A 323 52.92 39.12 3.59
CA SER A 323 52.45 37.73 3.43
C SER A 323 53.56 36.71 3.18
N THR A 324 53.50 35.52 3.79
CA THR A 324 54.25 34.31 3.35
C THR A 324 53.55 32.98 3.70
N SER A 325 53.79 31.99 2.84
CA SER A 325 53.71 30.53 3.04
C SER A 325 55.18 30.01 2.95
N PRO A 326 55.63 28.82 3.44
CA PRO A 326 55.02 27.50 3.17
C PRO A 326 55.24 26.41 4.26
N LEU A 327 55.23 25.13 3.84
CA LEU A 327 55.39 23.89 4.62
C LEU A 327 56.82 23.65 5.16
N ASN A 328 56.89 23.10 6.39
CA ASN A 328 57.78 22.04 6.90
C ASN A 328 57.41 21.79 8.39
N TRP A 329 57.72 20.67 9.08
CA TRP A 329 58.76 19.65 8.89
C TRP A 329 58.25 18.24 9.30
N LEU A 330 59.10 17.21 9.30
CA LEU A 330 58.75 15.80 9.59
C LEU A 330 59.86 15.12 10.42
N ALA A 331 59.60 13.90 10.93
CA ALA A 331 60.46 13.06 11.78
C ALA A 331 60.61 13.55 13.25
N ASP A 332 60.94 12.75 14.26
CA ASP A 332 61.56 11.40 14.35
C ASP A 332 60.76 10.42 15.25
N LEU A 333 61.07 9.12 15.46
CA LEU A 333 61.46 7.98 14.59
C LEU A 333 61.44 6.68 15.45
N THR A 334 60.73 5.61 15.01
CA THR A 334 60.97 4.16 15.38
C THR A 334 60.90 3.74 16.88
N THR A 335 60.73 2.48 17.34
CA THR A 335 60.31 1.16 16.77
C THR A 335 58.99 0.72 17.49
N GLY A 336 58.52 -0.54 17.67
CA GLY A 336 58.97 -1.89 17.31
C GLY A 336 58.06 -3.03 17.86
N ASN A 337 58.22 -4.24 17.31
CA ASN A 337 57.82 -5.60 17.75
C ASN A 337 56.63 -5.88 18.72
N VAL A 338 55.54 -6.40 18.14
CA VAL A 338 54.96 -7.76 18.32
C VAL A 338 54.94 -8.43 19.73
N ASN A 339 53.73 -8.71 20.25
CA ASN A 339 53.21 -9.92 20.97
C ASN A 339 51.97 -9.56 21.83
N LYS A 340 51.11 -10.46 22.36
CA LYS A 340 50.52 -11.74 21.88
C LYS A 340 49.36 -12.16 22.84
N GLU A 341 48.20 -12.55 22.29
CA GLU A 341 47.12 -13.37 22.90
C GLU A 341 46.31 -12.95 24.16
N ASN A 342 45.08 -13.52 24.19
CA ASN A 342 44.28 -14.00 25.34
C ASN A 342 43.24 -13.13 26.11
N LYS A 343 41.99 -13.58 25.94
CA LYS A 343 40.91 -13.84 26.93
C LYS A 343 40.19 -12.73 27.71
N GLU A 344 38.85 -12.79 27.56
CA GLU A 344 37.81 -12.81 28.59
C GLU A 344 37.94 -11.92 29.85
N LYS A 345 37.06 -10.90 29.95
CA LYS A 345 36.00 -10.85 31.01
C LYS A 345 35.03 -9.67 30.82
N GLN A 346 33.81 -9.84 31.33
CA GLN A 346 32.89 -8.72 31.58
C GLN A 346 33.39 -7.84 32.73
N PRO A 347 32.98 -6.56 32.75
CA PRO A 347 32.55 -5.97 34.01
C PRO A 347 31.13 -5.38 33.94
N THR A 348 30.38 -5.58 35.02
CA THR A 348 29.09 -4.94 35.33
C THR A 348 29.18 -3.42 35.40
N MET A 349 28.12 -2.73 34.97
CA MET A 349 27.91 -1.29 35.22
C MET A 349 27.00 -1.08 36.45
N PRO A 350 27.22 -0.01 37.25
CA PRO A 350 26.49 0.22 38.49
C PRO A 350 25.09 0.81 38.26
N ILE A 351 24.17 0.48 39.17
CA ILE A 351 22.84 1.10 39.24
C ILE A 351 22.96 2.53 39.77
N LEU A 352 22.37 3.49 39.07
CA LEU A 352 22.08 4.82 39.61
C LEU A 352 20.58 5.13 39.43
N LYS A 353 19.81 5.02 40.52
CA LYS A 353 18.48 5.60 40.58
C LYS A 353 18.61 7.09 40.87
N ASN A 354 17.93 7.94 40.10
CA ASN A 354 17.04 8.94 40.70
C ASN A 354 16.06 9.56 39.70
N GLU A 355 14.93 9.92 40.29
CA GLU A 355 13.67 10.36 39.68
C GLU A 355 13.79 11.56 38.73
N ILE A 356 13.00 11.55 37.64
CA ILE A 356 12.63 12.74 36.89
C ILE A 356 11.11 12.90 37.00
N LYS A 357 10.67 14.08 37.46
CA LYS A 357 9.25 14.38 37.69
C LYS A 357 8.48 14.46 36.37
N CYS A 358 7.29 13.89 36.34
CA CYS A 358 6.36 14.04 35.22
C CYS A 358 5.94 15.52 35.06
N LEU A 359 5.75 15.92 33.81
CA LEU A 359 5.09 17.17 33.40
C LEU A 359 4.02 16.84 32.33
N PRO A 360 2.98 17.68 32.17
CA PRO A 360 1.69 17.23 31.64
C PRO A 360 1.65 17.03 30.11
N PRO A 361 0.62 16.35 29.58
CA PRO A 361 0.40 16.21 28.15
C PRO A 361 0.34 17.55 27.41
N LEU A 362 0.91 17.58 26.19
CA LEU A 362 0.83 18.76 25.32
C LEU A 362 -0.61 18.99 24.84
N PRO A 363 -1.06 20.26 24.72
CA PRO A 363 -2.45 20.57 24.42
C PRO A 363 -2.84 20.26 22.96
N PRO A 364 -4.10 19.88 22.69
CA PRO A 364 -4.59 19.69 21.33
C PRO A 364 -4.60 21.04 20.58
N LEU A 365 -3.98 21.08 19.40
CA LEU A 365 -3.88 22.32 18.63
C LEU A 365 -5.27 22.80 18.14
N SER A 366 -5.45 24.11 18.11
CA SER A 366 -6.78 24.74 18.12
C SER A 366 -7.63 24.50 16.86
N LYS A 367 -8.91 24.20 17.09
CA LYS A 367 -9.96 24.16 16.07
C LYS A 367 -10.11 25.54 15.42
N SER A 368 -10.05 25.62 14.09
CA SER A 368 -10.53 26.81 13.38
C SER A 368 -12.06 26.78 13.33
N SER A 369 -12.70 27.62 14.14
CA SER A 369 -14.16 27.78 14.12
C SER A 369 -14.54 28.85 13.11
N THR A 370 -15.30 28.47 12.09
CA THR A 370 -16.16 29.41 11.35
C THR A 370 -17.46 28.68 11.06
N VAL A 371 -18.44 28.90 11.92
CA VAL A 371 -19.77 28.30 11.82
C VAL A 371 -20.54 28.98 10.70
N LEU A 372 -21.16 28.18 9.84
CA LEU A 372 -22.28 28.60 9.01
C LEU A 372 -23.27 27.43 8.91
N HIS A 373 -24.42 27.59 9.58
CA HIS A 373 -25.57 26.67 9.48
C HIS A 373 -26.11 26.73 8.02
N THR A 374 -26.89 25.78 7.48
CA THR A 374 -28.00 24.97 8.02
C THR A 374 -28.17 23.79 7.02
N PHE A 375 -28.61 22.56 7.34
CA PHE A 375 -29.80 22.14 8.09
C PHE A 375 -29.63 20.78 8.79
N ASN A 376 -30.17 20.67 10.02
CA ASN A 376 -30.78 19.43 10.53
C ASN A 376 -32.26 19.40 10.06
N SER A 377 -33.11 18.38 10.20
CA SER A 377 -33.26 17.28 11.18
C SER A 377 -34.11 16.16 10.52
N THR A 378 -34.52 15.00 11.07
CA THR A 378 -34.43 14.27 12.37
C THR A 378 -34.81 12.79 12.04
N ILE A 379 -34.54 11.72 12.79
CA ILE A 379 -33.85 11.49 14.09
C ILE A 379 -32.68 10.50 13.80
N LEU A 380 -32.25 9.45 14.54
CA LEU A 380 -32.56 8.77 15.82
C LEU A 380 -31.24 8.50 16.57
N THR A 381 -31.25 8.68 17.88
CA THR A 381 -30.35 7.98 18.82
C THR A 381 -31.19 6.99 19.65
N PRO A 382 -30.66 5.84 20.07
CA PRO A 382 -31.45 4.83 20.77
C PRO A 382 -31.70 5.18 22.25
N VAL A 383 -32.83 4.70 22.77
CA VAL A 383 -33.16 4.64 24.21
C VAL A 383 -33.60 3.20 24.52
N SER A 384 -33.42 2.75 25.76
CA SER A 384 -33.43 1.33 26.15
C SER A 384 -34.81 0.73 26.50
N ASN A 385 -34.81 -0.61 26.60
CA ASN A 385 -35.75 -1.52 27.27
C ASN A 385 -37.11 -1.87 26.63
N ASN A 386 -37.21 -3.18 26.33
CA ASN A 386 -38.30 -4.12 26.67
C ASN A 386 -39.67 -4.12 25.96
N ASN A 387 -40.18 -5.36 25.88
CA ASN A 387 -41.58 -5.80 25.82
C ASN A 387 -42.38 -5.68 24.50
N SER A 388 -42.54 -6.82 23.83
CA SER A 388 -43.82 -7.57 23.70
C SER A 388 -45.15 -6.82 23.44
N GLY A 389 -45.14 -5.66 22.79
CA GLY A 389 -46.36 -4.88 22.51
C GLY A 389 -47.21 -5.34 21.33
N PHE A 390 -46.64 -6.05 20.34
CA PHE A 390 -47.23 -6.14 18.99
C PHE A 390 -48.55 -6.92 18.90
N LEU A 391 -48.72 -7.99 19.68
CA LEU A 391 -49.92 -8.84 19.64
C LEU A 391 -51.14 -8.24 20.38
N ARG A 392 -50.94 -7.23 21.24
CA ARG A 392 -52.02 -6.67 22.07
C ARG A 392 -52.82 -5.58 21.37
N ASN A 393 -52.22 -4.88 20.40
CA ASN A 393 -52.89 -3.81 19.65
C ASN A 393 -53.77 -4.34 18.50
N LEU A 394 -53.59 -5.59 18.06
CA LEU A 394 -54.41 -6.19 17.00
C LEU A 394 -55.81 -6.62 17.47
N LEU A 395 -56.07 -6.62 18.78
CA LEU A 395 -57.30 -7.15 19.39
C LEU A 395 -58.28 -6.08 19.91
N ASN A 396 -57.89 -4.81 19.93
CA ASN A 396 -58.63 -3.74 20.64
C ASN A 396 -59.12 -2.59 19.73
N SER A 397 -59.45 -2.87 18.46
CA SER A 397 -59.85 -1.84 17.48
C SER A 397 -61.18 -2.13 16.75
N SER A 398 -62.23 -2.52 17.48
CA SER A 398 -63.63 -2.37 16.99
C SER A 398 -64.69 -2.40 18.10
N THR A 399 -65.22 -1.23 18.48
CA THR A 399 -66.55 -1.07 19.12
C THR A 399 -67.20 0.19 18.55
N GLY A 400 -68.43 0.12 18.00
CA GLY A 400 -68.94 1.26 17.21
C GLY A 400 -70.40 1.30 16.72
N LYS A 401 -71.13 0.17 16.62
CA LYS A 401 -72.56 0.08 16.19
C LYS A 401 -72.79 0.44 14.69
N THR A 402 -73.87 0.03 13.99
CA THR A 402 -75.15 -0.57 14.44
C THR A 402 -75.73 -1.56 13.42
N GLU A 403 -76.40 -2.61 13.92
CA GLU A 403 -77.55 -3.36 13.36
C GLU A 403 -77.49 -4.33 12.13
N ASN A 404 -78.26 -5.42 12.30
CA ASN A 404 -78.89 -6.35 11.32
C ASN A 404 -78.01 -7.19 10.35
N GLY A 405 -78.07 -8.54 10.45
CA GLY A 405 -77.50 -9.41 9.39
C GLY A 405 -77.08 -10.88 9.66
N LEU A 406 -77.84 -11.66 10.45
CA LEU A 406 -77.89 -13.15 10.46
C LEU A 406 -76.75 -14.03 9.85
N LYS A 407 -76.06 -14.80 10.73
CA LYS A 407 -75.40 -16.14 10.55
C LYS A 407 -74.00 -16.32 9.90
N ASN A 408 -73.30 -17.32 10.47
CA ASN A 408 -72.23 -18.19 9.93
C ASN A 408 -70.75 -17.72 9.87
N THR A 409 -70.02 -18.04 10.94
CA THR A 409 -68.67 -18.65 10.90
C THR A 409 -68.73 -20.01 11.62
N PRO A 410 -67.76 -20.94 11.48
CA PRO A 410 -66.49 -20.87 10.76
C PRO A 410 -66.36 -21.85 9.57
N LYS A 411 -65.28 -21.68 8.79
CA LYS A 411 -64.68 -22.71 7.91
C LYS A 411 -63.14 -22.71 7.90
N ILE A 412 -62.51 -21.63 8.36
CA ILE A 412 -61.07 -21.38 8.21
C ILE A 412 -60.17 -22.28 9.09
N LEU A 413 -60.69 -22.86 10.18
CA LEU A 413 -59.92 -23.74 11.06
C LEU A 413 -59.85 -25.17 10.54
N ASP A 414 -60.92 -25.66 9.89
CA ASP A 414 -60.97 -27.01 9.32
C ASP A 414 -60.03 -27.13 8.11
N ASP A 415 -59.95 -26.10 7.27
CA ASP A 415 -59.02 -26.03 6.14
C ASP A 415 -57.53 -26.06 6.60
N ILE A 416 -57.22 -25.41 7.73
CA ILE A 416 -55.87 -25.44 8.33
C ILE A 416 -55.53 -26.84 8.86
N PHE A 417 -56.47 -27.51 9.54
CA PHE A 417 -56.26 -28.89 10.00
C PHE A 417 -56.17 -29.89 8.85
N ALA A 418 -56.99 -29.75 7.81
CA ALA A 418 -56.93 -30.59 6.60
C ALA A 418 -55.56 -30.47 5.91
N SER A 419 -55.04 -29.25 5.77
CA SER A 419 -53.70 -29.00 5.19
C SER A 419 -52.54 -29.56 6.01
N LEU A 420 -52.72 -29.80 7.31
CA LEU A 420 -51.70 -30.38 8.19
C LEU A 420 -51.68 -31.92 8.19
N VAL A 421 -52.81 -32.57 7.87
CA VAL A 421 -52.93 -34.04 7.91
C VAL A 421 -52.51 -34.70 6.59
N GLN A 422 -52.62 -34.02 5.45
CA GLN A 422 -52.32 -34.63 4.13
C GLN A 422 -50.83 -34.83 3.82
N ASN A 423 -49.91 -34.15 4.53
CA ASN A 423 -48.46 -34.19 4.25
C ASN A 423 -47.72 -35.39 4.89
N LYS A 424 -48.32 -36.59 4.93
CA LYS A 424 -47.64 -37.85 5.29
C LYS A 424 -48.16 -39.05 4.51
N THR A 425 -47.53 -39.40 3.38
CA THR A 425 -47.12 -40.79 3.02
C THR A 425 -46.31 -40.82 1.69
N SER A 426 -45.62 -41.95 1.47
CA SER A 426 -45.05 -42.45 0.19
C SER A 426 -43.63 -42.01 -0.26
N SER A 427 -42.73 -43.01 -0.19
CA SER A 427 -41.74 -43.39 -1.22
C SER A 427 -40.75 -42.37 -1.80
N ASP A 428 -39.60 -42.27 -1.14
CA ASP A 428 -38.25 -42.56 -1.67
C ASP A 428 -37.97 -42.40 -3.19
N LEU A 429 -37.14 -41.40 -3.52
CA LEU A 429 -36.18 -41.40 -4.64
C LEU A 429 -35.19 -40.24 -4.43
N SER A 430 -33.90 -40.45 -4.71
CA SER A 430 -32.84 -39.53 -4.24
C SER A 430 -32.86 -38.15 -4.91
N LYS A 431 -32.74 -37.11 -4.08
CA LYS A 431 -32.57 -35.71 -4.52
C LYS A 431 -31.43 -35.05 -3.72
N ARG A 432 -30.67 -34.18 -4.39
CA ARG A 432 -29.60 -33.39 -3.76
C ARG A 432 -30.16 -32.52 -2.63
N PRO A 433 -29.38 -32.23 -1.57
CA PRO A 433 -29.73 -31.15 -0.64
C PRO A 433 -29.77 -29.84 -1.42
N GLN A 434 -30.96 -29.26 -1.57
CA GLN A 434 -31.12 -27.92 -2.12
C GLN A 434 -30.88 -26.93 -0.98
N GLY A 435 -29.82 -26.13 -1.09
CA GLY A 435 -29.48 -25.11 -0.10
C GLY A 435 -30.63 -24.13 0.16
N LEU A 436 -30.65 -23.56 1.37
CA LEU A 436 -31.70 -22.67 1.85
C LEU A 436 -32.10 -21.62 0.81
N THR A 437 -33.32 -21.74 0.28
CA THR A 437 -33.86 -20.84 -0.75
C THR A 437 -34.33 -19.54 -0.11
N ILE A 438 -33.37 -18.70 0.28
CA ILE A 438 -33.59 -17.38 0.85
C ILE A 438 -34.02 -16.42 -0.28
N LYS A 439 -35.08 -15.64 -0.07
CA LYS A 439 -35.60 -14.71 -1.08
C LYS A 439 -34.64 -13.51 -1.28
N PRO A 440 -34.43 -13.04 -2.52
CA PRO A 440 -33.61 -11.86 -2.76
C PRO A 440 -34.29 -10.57 -2.29
N SER A 441 -33.68 -9.92 -1.30
CA SER A 441 -33.85 -8.51 -0.92
C SER A 441 -32.58 -8.14 -0.13
N ILE A 442 -31.99 -6.95 -0.24
CA ILE A 442 -32.60 -5.63 -0.03
C ILE A 442 -32.35 -4.64 -1.19
N LEU A 443 -31.39 -4.91 -2.08
CA LEU A 443 -30.83 -3.92 -3.03
C LEU A 443 -31.34 -4.02 -4.49
N GLY A 444 -32.29 -4.92 -4.80
CA GLY A 444 -32.84 -5.04 -6.15
C GLY A 444 -31.91 -5.66 -7.20
N PHE A 445 -30.91 -6.43 -6.77
CA PHE A 445 -30.01 -7.20 -7.64
C PHE A 445 -30.36 -8.69 -7.63
N ASP A 446 -30.41 -9.32 -8.80
CA ASP A 446 -30.68 -10.77 -8.97
C ASP A 446 -29.47 -11.68 -8.65
N THR A 447 -28.43 -11.16 -8.00
CA THR A 447 -27.24 -11.92 -7.60
C THR A 447 -27.56 -12.88 -6.44
N PRO A 448 -27.32 -14.20 -6.55
CA PRO A 448 -27.54 -15.16 -5.47
C PRO A 448 -26.62 -14.90 -4.26
N HIS A 449 -27.20 -14.47 -3.16
CA HIS A 449 -26.50 -14.13 -1.92
C HIS A 449 -27.39 -14.35 -0.71
N TYR A 450 -26.75 -14.47 0.45
CA TYR A 450 -27.39 -14.46 1.77
C TYR A 450 -26.54 -13.63 2.74
N TRP A 451 -26.98 -13.51 3.98
CA TRP A 451 -26.27 -12.76 5.01
C TRP A 451 -26.05 -13.59 6.26
N LEU A 452 -24.91 -13.36 6.92
CA LEU A 452 -24.47 -13.98 8.16
C LEU A 452 -24.17 -12.90 9.22
N CYS A 453 -23.73 -13.29 10.41
CA CYS A 453 -23.38 -12.40 11.52
C CYS A 453 -24.51 -11.39 11.84
N ASP A 454 -25.76 -11.84 11.95
CA ASP A 454 -26.95 -11.00 12.19
C ASP A 454 -27.25 -9.98 11.08
N ASN A 455 -27.16 -10.42 9.83
CA ASN A 455 -27.30 -9.60 8.62
C ASN A 455 -26.18 -8.55 8.42
N ARG A 456 -24.98 -8.78 8.97
CA ARG A 456 -23.83 -7.85 8.88
C ARG A 456 -22.70 -8.34 7.95
N LEU A 457 -22.70 -9.60 7.55
CA LEU A 457 -21.73 -10.18 6.61
C LEU A 457 -22.45 -10.63 5.34
N LEU A 458 -22.06 -10.08 4.18
CA LEU A 458 -22.51 -10.56 2.87
C LEU A 458 -21.84 -11.91 2.56
N CYS A 459 -22.63 -12.91 2.14
CA CYS A 459 -22.11 -14.15 1.57
C CYS A 459 -22.65 -14.39 0.15
N LEU A 460 -21.75 -14.41 -0.84
CA LEU A 460 -22.06 -14.69 -2.25
C LEU A 460 -22.00 -16.21 -2.51
N GLN A 461 -23.01 -16.75 -3.20
CA GLN A 461 -23.22 -18.21 -3.30
C GLN A 461 -22.53 -18.88 -4.50
N ASP A 462 -22.38 -18.17 -5.63
CA ASP A 462 -21.68 -18.65 -6.83
C ASP A 462 -20.43 -17.79 -7.08
N PRO A 463 -19.20 -18.32 -6.96
CA PRO A 463 -17.98 -17.55 -7.15
C PRO A 463 -17.81 -17.03 -8.58
N ASN A 464 -18.43 -17.68 -9.57
CA ASN A 464 -18.28 -17.37 -10.99
C ASN A 464 -19.36 -16.40 -11.51
N ASN A 465 -20.28 -15.95 -10.67
CA ASN A 465 -21.35 -15.05 -11.09
C ASN A 465 -20.82 -13.63 -11.40
N LYS A 466 -20.93 -13.23 -12.67
CA LYS A 466 -20.43 -11.94 -13.20
C LYS A 466 -21.12 -10.70 -12.60
N SER A 467 -22.22 -10.88 -11.87
CA SER A 467 -22.93 -9.80 -11.16
C SER A 467 -22.57 -9.70 -9.66
N ASN A 468 -21.65 -10.53 -9.16
CA ASN A 468 -21.17 -10.49 -7.77
C ASN A 468 -20.62 -9.12 -7.35
N TRP A 469 -19.86 -8.46 -8.23
CA TRP A 469 -19.22 -7.17 -7.94
C TRP A 469 -20.21 -6.05 -7.60
N ASN A 470 -21.47 -6.14 -8.05
CA ASN A 470 -22.51 -5.15 -7.74
C ASN A 470 -22.82 -5.11 -6.23
N VAL A 471 -23.09 -6.27 -5.62
CA VAL A 471 -23.47 -6.36 -4.20
C VAL A 471 -22.24 -6.27 -3.30
N PHE A 472 -21.13 -6.89 -3.72
CA PHE A 472 -19.82 -6.78 -3.05
C PHE A 472 -19.43 -5.31 -2.85
N ARG A 473 -19.49 -4.50 -3.91
CA ARG A 473 -19.03 -3.10 -3.90
C ARG A 473 -19.72 -2.24 -2.83
N GLU A 474 -21.02 -2.39 -2.62
CA GLU A 474 -21.74 -1.56 -1.63
C GLU A 474 -21.40 -1.95 -0.19
N CYS A 475 -21.01 -3.21 0.07
CA CYS A 475 -20.47 -3.64 1.36
C CYS A 475 -19.00 -3.20 1.51
N TRP A 476 -18.22 -3.36 0.44
CA TRP A 476 -16.80 -3.04 0.39
C TRP A 476 -16.53 -1.55 0.67
N LYS A 477 -17.28 -0.64 0.03
CA LYS A 477 -17.25 0.81 0.29
C LYS A 477 -17.45 1.20 1.77
N GLN A 478 -18.09 0.33 2.56
CA GLN A 478 -18.35 0.56 3.99
C GLN A 478 -17.23 0.01 4.89
N GLY A 479 -16.17 -0.59 4.33
CA GLY A 479 -15.11 -1.27 5.09
C GLY A 479 -15.58 -2.55 5.77
N GLN A 480 -16.56 -3.25 5.17
CA GLN A 480 -17.07 -4.53 5.67
C GLN A 480 -16.33 -5.70 5.01
N PRO A 481 -16.02 -6.79 5.75
CA PRO A 481 -15.60 -8.04 5.13
C PRO A 481 -16.74 -8.64 4.31
N VAL A 482 -16.39 -9.49 3.34
CA VAL A 482 -17.35 -10.24 2.50
C VAL A 482 -16.88 -11.68 2.38
N MET A 483 -17.81 -12.64 2.28
CA MET A 483 -17.50 -14.04 2.04
C MET A 483 -18.02 -14.51 0.67
N VAL A 484 -17.30 -15.44 0.03
CA VAL A 484 -17.73 -16.12 -1.20
C VAL A 484 -17.55 -17.62 -1.01
N SER A 485 -18.63 -18.39 -1.07
CA SER A 485 -18.61 -19.84 -0.79
C SER A 485 -18.30 -20.69 -2.04
N GLY A 486 -17.81 -21.91 -1.83
CA GLY A 486 -17.82 -22.97 -2.86
C GLY A 486 -16.71 -22.92 -3.92
N VAL A 487 -15.65 -22.15 -3.74
CA VAL A 487 -14.52 -22.08 -4.70
C VAL A 487 -13.78 -23.42 -4.84
N HIS A 488 -13.81 -24.27 -3.80
CA HIS A 488 -13.24 -25.62 -3.85
C HIS A 488 -13.91 -26.54 -4.91
N HIS A 489 -15.09 -26.19 -5.43
CA HIS A 489 -15.73 -26.89 -6.56
C HIS A 489 -15.11 -26.54 -7.93
N LYS A 490 -14.11 -25.65 -7.98
CA LYS A 490 -13.46 -25.17 -9.21
C LYS A 490 -11.95 -25.47 -9.24
N LEU A 491 -11.30 -25.47 -8.08
CA LEU A 491 -9.88 -25.80 -7.92
C LEU A 491 -9.62 -27.29 -8.18
N ASN A 492 -8.41 -27.61 -8.67
CA ASN A 492 -7.97 -28.99 -8.82
C ASN A 492 -7.57 -29.59 -7.46
N THR A 493 -8.48 -30.33 -6.82
CA THR A 493 -8.32 -30.89 -5.47
C THR A 493 -7.01 -31.66 -5.27
N GLU A 494 -6.48 -32.33 -6.29
CA GLU A 494 -5.24 -33.12 -6.19
C GLU A 494 -3.99 -32.23 -5.99
N LEU A 495 -3.99 -30.98 -6.47
CA LEU A 495 -2.87 -30.05 -6.30
C LEU A 495 -2.75 -29.48 -4.87
N TRP A 496 -3.83 -29.54 -4.10
CA TRP A 496 -3.99 -28.86 -2.80
C TRP A 496 -4.01 -29.84 -1.61
N LYS A 497 -3.71 -31.11 -1.82
CA LYS A 497 -3.61 -32.13 -0.76
C LYS A 497 -2.28 -32.07 0.00
N PRO A 498 -2.27 -32.32 1.32
CA PRO A 498 -1.04 -32.48 2.13
C PRO A 498 -0.01 -33.42 1.49
N GLU A 499 -0.46 -34.57 0.97
CA GLU A 499 0.39 -35.59 0.36
C GLU A 499 1.08 -35.10 -0.93
N SER A 500 0.47 -34.15 -1.65
CA SER A 500 1.07 -33.55 -2.85
C SER A 500 2.21 -32.61 -2.47
N PHE A 501 2.03 -31.76 -1.45
CA PHE A 501 3.10 -30.91 -0.95
C PHE A 501 4.23 -31.73 -0.31
N ARG A 502 3.90 -32.77 0.48
CA ARG A 502 4.85 -33.72 1.05
C ARG A 502 5.74 -34.38 0.00
N LYS A 503 5.14 -34.82 -1.11
CA LYS A 503 5.82 -35.54 -2.19
C LYS A 503 6.74 -34.64 -3.03
N GLU A 504 6.36 -33.39 -3.25
CA GLU A 504 7.10 -32.48 -4.15
C GLU A 504 8.13 -31.62 -3.42
N PHE A 505 7.91 -31.31 -2.13
CA PHE A 505 8.73 -30.36 -1.38
C PHE A 505 9.19 -30.86 -0.01
N GLY A 506 8.85 -32.10 0.38
CA GLY A 506 9.07 -32.61 1.73
C GLY A 506 10.51 -32.50 2.25
N GLU A 507 11.51 -32.63 1.37
CA GLU A 507 12.93 -32.59 1.75
C GLU A 507 13.49 -31.15 1.90
N GLN A 508 12.65 -30.11 1.84
CA GLN A 508 13.05 -28.73 2.11
C GLN A 508 13.13 -28.48 3.62
N GLU A 509 14.25 -27.90 4.09
CA GLU A 509 14.38 -27.37 5.45
C GLU A 509 13.53 -26.10 5.63
N VAL A 510 12.87 -25.97 6.79
CA VAL A 510 11.96 -24.86 7.13
C VAL A 510 11.98 -24.56 8.63
N ASP A 511 11.63 -23.32 8.98
CA ASP A 511 11.20 -22.98 10.33
C ASP A 511 9.74 -23.42 10.55
N LEU A 512 9.49 -24.09 11.67
CA LEU A 512 8.13 -24.29 12.21
C LEU A 512 7.92 -23.42 13.44
N VAL A 513 6.69 -23.00 13.71
CA VAL A 513 6.34 -22.25 14.93
C VAL A 513 5.28 -22.99 15.72
N ASN A 514 5.52 -23.19 17.02
CA ASN A 514 4.56 -23.77 17.94
C ASN A 514 3.50 -22.71 18.33
N CYS A 515 2.24 -22.94 17.98
CA CYS A 515 1.16 -21.97 18.18
C CYS A 515 0.78 -21.72 19.65
N ARG A 516 1.22 -22.59 20.59
CA ARG A 516 0.98 -22.43 22.03
C ARG A 516 2.05 -21.59 22.74
N THR A 517 3.26 -21.54 22.19
CA THR A 517 4.43 -20.89 22.83
C THR A 517 5.09 -19.79 21.99
N ASN A 518 4.76 -19.71 20.69
CA ASN A 518 5.47 -18.92 19.67
C ASN A 518 6.97 -19.25 19.52
N GLU A 519 7.39 -20.42 20.02
CA GLU A 519 8.75 -20.96 19.87
C GLU A 519 9.01 -21.38 18.42
N ILE A 520 10.17 -21.00 17.89
CA ILE A 520 10.63 -21.35 16.54
C ILE A 520 11.46 -22.63 16.61
N ILE A 521 11.05 -23.63 15.83
CA ILE A 521 11.72 -24.92 15.68
C ILE A 521 12.47 -24.87 14.34
N THR A 522 13.79 -24.77 14.42
CA THR A 522 14.71 -24.71 13.26
C THR A 522 15.21 -26.10 12.87
N GLY A 523 15.43 -26.34 11.57
CA GLY A 523 16.01 -27.59 11.09
C GLY A 523 15.01 -28.77 11.02
N ALA A 524 13.72 -28.47 11.07
CA ALA A 524 12.67 -29.40 10.65
C ALA A 524 12.50 -29.34 9.13
N THR A 525 11.91 -30.39 8.54
CA THR A 525 11.59 -30.43 7.12
C THR A 525 10.11 -30.10 6.86
N VAL A 526 9.81 -29.70 5.62
CA VAL A 526 8.43 -29.62 5.10
C VAL A 526 7.74 -30.99 5.22
N GLY A 527 8.51 -32.08 5.16
CA GLY A 527 8.05 -33.45 5.36
C GLY A 527 7.48 -33.69 6.75
N ASP A 528 8.25 -33.39 7.80
CA ASP A 528 7.85 -33.55 9.21
C ASP A 528 6.55 -32.81 9.53
N PHE A 529 6.32 -31.66 8.88
CA PHE A 529 5.08 -30.90 9.02
C PHE A 529 3.88 -31.61 8.36
N TRP A 530 4.01 -32.07 7.11
CA TRP A 530 2.90 -32.68 6.39
C TRP A 530 2.59 -34.10 6.87
N ASP A 531 3.60 -34.89 7.27
CA ASP A 531 3.42 -36.25 7.78
C ASP A 531 2.64 -36.28 9.12
N GLY A 532 2.67 -35.16 9.88
CA GLY A 532 1.86 -34.93 11.09
C GLY A 532 0.54 -34.16 10.87
N PHE A 533 0.18 -33.78 9.64
CA PHE A 533 -0.92 -32.83 9.41
C PHE A 533 -2.30 -33.37 9.83
N GLU A 534 -2.63 -34.60 9.40
CA GLU A 534 -3.85 -35.35 9.82
C GLU A 534 -3.55 -36.50 10.80
N ASP A 535 -2.28 -36.85 11.00
CA ASP A 535 -1.85 -37.97 11.84
C ASP A 535 -1.15 -37.46 13.11
N VAL A 536 -1.94 -37.30 14.18
CA VAL A 536 -1.48 -36.71 15.45
C VAL A 536 -0.30 -37.46 16.08
N PRO A 537 -0.25 -38.81 16.11
CA PRO A 537 0.93 -39.59 16.49
C PRO A 537 2.26 -39.19 15.83
N ASN A 538 2.24 -38.78 14.54
CA ASN A 538 3.44 -38.45 13.76
C ASN A 538 3.93 -37.01 13.97
N ARG A 539 3.14 -36.15 14.62
CA ARG A 539 3.54 -34.76 14.89
C ARG A 539 4.78 -34.72 15.77
N LEU A 540 5.66 -33.74 15.50
CA LEU A 540 6.76 -33.41 16.40
C LEU A 540 6.21 -33.12 17.81
N LYS A 541 6.88 -33.70 18.81
CA LYS A 541 6.46 -33.66 20.22
C LYS A 541 7.34 -32.69 20.99
N ASN A 542 6.77 -32.03 22.01
CA ASN A 542 7.57 -31.14 22.85
C ASN A 542 8.60 -31.95 23.66
N GLU A 543 9.74 -31.34 24.00
CA GLU A 543 10.81 -32.08 24.67
C GLU A 543 10.44 -32.50 26.10
N LYS A 544 9.65 -31.69 26.79
CA LYS A 544 9.40 -31.76 28.24
C LYS A 544 8.30 -32.74 28.63
N GLU A 545 7.18 -32.73 27.91
CA GLU A 545 5.95 -33.47 28.25
C GLU A 545 5.72 -34.65 27.29
N LYS A 546 6.40 -34.65 26.13
CA LYS A 546 6.24 -35.57 25.00
C LYS A 546 4.87 -35.49 24.30
N GLU A 547 4.14 -34.39 24.53
CA GLU A 547 2.85 -34.12 23.90
C GLU A 547 3.00 -33.61 22.45
N PRO A 548 2.09 -33.96 21.53
CA PRO A 548 2.06 -33.45 20.16
C PRO A 548 1.92 -31.91 20.09
N MET A 549 2.80 -31.27 19.34
CA MET A 549 2.77 -29.82 19.16
C MET A 549 1.72 -29.39 18.12
N VAL A 550 1.15 -28.19 18.29
CA VAL A 550 0.31 -27.53 17.29
C VAL A 550 1.20 -26.57 16.52
N LEU A 551 1.51 -26.91 15.27
CA LEU A 551 2.53 -26.23 14.47
C LEU A 551 1.91 -25.41 13.34
N LYS A 552 2.60 -24.33 12.98
CA LYS A 552 2.43 -23.61 11.71
C LYS A 552 3.75 -23.56 10.95
N LEU A 553 3.66 -23.69 9.64
CA LEU A 553 4.77 -23.57 8.69
C LEU A 553 5.06 -22.07 8.49
N LYS A 554 6.29 -21.62 8.76
CA LYS A 554 6.66 -20.20 8.70
C LYS A 554 7.18 -19.83 7.31
N ASP A 555 6.70 -18.70 6.78
CA ASP A 555 7.22 -18.01 5.58
C ASP A 555 7.42 -18.92 4.34
N TRP A 556 6.55 -19.93 4.16
CA TRP A 556 6.61 -20.92 3.09
C TRP A 556 5.43 -20.79 2.11
N PRO A 557 5.65 -20.66 0.78
CA PRO A 557 6.93 -20.78 0.07
C PRO A 557 7.95 -19.64 0.32
N PRO A 558 9.25 -19.97 0.44
CA PRO A 558 10.31 -18.97 0.55
C PRO A 558 10.58 -18.33 -0.83
N GLY A 559 10.29 -17.04 -0.98
CA GLY A 559 10.59 -16.29 -2.19
C GLY A 559 9.68 -15.08 -2.43
N GLU A 560 10.01 -14.30 -3.46
CA GLU A 560 9.21 -13.14 -3.87
C GLU A 560 7.89 -13.59 -4.53
N ASP A 561 7.92 -14.44 -5.58
CA ASP A 561 6.72 -14.92 -6.27
C ASP A 561 6.48 -16.43 -6.05
N PHE A 562 5.33 -16.77 -5.44
CA PHE A 562 4.82 -18.14 -5.28
C PHE A 562 4.76 -18.90 -6.63
N ARG A 563 4.56 -18.18 -7.74
CA ARG A 563 4.50 -18.75 -9.09
C ARG A 563 5.80 -19.45 -9.50
N ASP A 564 6.95 -19.01 -9.01
CA ASP A 564 8.24 -19.58 -9.42
C ASP A 564 8.48 -20.95 -8.78
N MET A 565 8.01 -21.18 -7.54
CA MET A 565 8.08 -22.51 -6.90
C MET A 565 6.89 -23.41 -7.24
N MET A 566 5.68 -22.84 -7.39
CA MET A 566 4.44 -23.60 -7.57
C MET A 566 3.54 -23.09 -8.71
N PRO A 567 4.03 -23.08 -9.97
CA PRO A 567 3.30 -22.50 -11.11
C PRO A 567 1.93 -23.15 -11.34
N SER A 568 1.80 -24.46 -11.19
CA SER A 568 0.52 -25.17 -11.39
C SER A 568 -0.54 -24.79 -10.35
N ARG A 569 -0.14 -24.50 -9.10
CA ARG A 569 -1.06 -24.03 -8.05
C ARG A 569 -1.42 -22.56 -8.26
N PHE A 570 -0.44 -21.75 -8.69
CA PHE A 570 -0.67 -20.35 -9.04
C PHE A 570 -1.69 -20.21 -10.19
N ASP A 571 -1.50 -20.94 -11.28
CA ASP A 571 -2.40 -20.87 -12.44
C ASP A 571 -3.80 -21.43 -12.11
N ASP A 572 -3.92 -22.49 -11.28
CA ASP A 572 -5.21 -23.02 -10.79
C ASP A 572 -5.95 -22.03 -9.87
N LEU A 573 -5.23 -21.37 -8.96
CA LEU A 573 -5.81 -20.33 -8.09
C LEU A 573 -6.24 -19.10 -8.91
N MET A 574 -5.39 -18.57 -9.77
CA MET A 574 -5.66 -17.34 -10.54
C MET A 574 -6.72 -17.52 -11.64
N ALA A 575 -6.98 -18.76 -12.06
CA ALA A 575 -8.12 -19.09 -12.91
C ALA A 575 -9.47 -19.06 -12.17
N ASN A 576 -9.48 -19.35 -10.87
CA ASN A 576 -10.69 -19.66 -10.09
C ASN A 576 -10.97 -18.71 -8.92
N ILE A 577 -10.07 -17.78 -8.60
CA ILE A 577 -10.23 -16.80 -7.53
C ILE A 577 -11.44 -15.86 -7.81
N PRO A 578 -12.39 -15.70 -6.87
CA PRO A 578 -13.61 -14.94 -7.10
C PRO A 578 -13.34 -13.43 -7.18
N LEU A 579 -14.35 -12.70 -7.68
CA LEU A 579 -14.26 -11.25 -7.97
C LEU A 579 -13.00 -10.90 -8.77
N PRO A 580 -12.77 -11.56 -9.94
CA PRO A 580 -11.54 -11.47 -10.72
C PRO A 580 -11.20 -10.05 -11.20
N GLU A 581 -12.17 -9.14 -11.23
CA GLU A 581 -11.93 -7.73 -11.48
C GLU A 581 -11.09 -7.08 -10.37
N TYR A 582 -11.31 -7.45 -9.11
CA TYR A 582 -10.64 -6.90 -7.93
C TYR A 582 -9.38 -7.68 -7.55
N THR A 583 -9.43 -9.01 -7.57
CA THR A 583 -8.38 -9.87 -7.00
C THR A 583 -7.16 -10.05 -7.91
N ARG A 584 -7.36 -10.52 -9.15
CA ARG A 584 -6.26 -10.93 -10.03
C ARG A 584 -5.24 -9.82 -10.34
N ARG A 585 -4.00 -10.23 -10.62
CA ARG A 585 -2.89 -9.35 -11.08
C ARG A 585 -3.13 -8.63 -12.42
N ASP A 586 -4.16 -9.01 -13.18
CA ASP A 586 -4.66 -8.33 -14.39
C ASP A 586 -6.06 -7.72 -14.21
N GLY A 587 -6.61 -7.75 -12.99
CA GLY A 587 -7.95 -7.28 -12.65
C GLY A 587 -8.14 -5.79 -12.95
N LYS A 588 -9.27 -5.46 -13.59
CA LYS A 588 -9.59 -4.08 -14.00
C LYS A 588 -9.94 -3.15 -12.84
N LEU A 589 -10.16 -3.66 -11.63
CA LEU A 589 -10.37 -2.90 -10.40
C LEU A 589 -9.26 -3.12 -9.37
N ASN A 590 -8.40 -4.12 -9.52
CA ASN A 590 -7.08 -4.07 -8.89
C ASN A 590 -6.34 -2.82 -9.42
N LEU A 591 -5.84 -1.95 -8.54
CA LEU A 591 -5.06 -0.78 -8.95
C LEU A 591 -3.59 -1.13 -9.19
N ALA A 592 -3.05 -2.15 -8.52
CA ALA A 592 -1.65 -2.56 -8.69
C ALA A 592 -1.37 -3.12 -10.10
N SER A 593 -2.38 -3.69 -10.77
CA SER A 593 -2.31 -4.15 -12.17
C SER A 593 -1.93 -3.03 -13.15
N ARG A 594 -2.18 -1.77 -12.78
CA ARG A 594 -1.92 -0.56 -13.58
C ARG A 594 -0.52 0.02 -13.42
N LEU A 595 0.29 -0.49 -12.49
CA LEU A 595 1.68 -0.05 -12.42
C LEU A 595 2.42 -0.60 -13.67
N PRO A 596 2.98 0.25 -14.55
CA PRO A 596 3.55 -0.22 -15.79
C PRO A 596 4.72 -1.17 -15.54
N ASN A 597 4.91 -2.16 -16.43
CA ASN A 597 6.04 -3.12 -16.43
C ASN A 597 7.43 -2.46 -16.64
N TYR A 598 7.49 -1.13 -16.55
CA TYR A 598 8.72 -0.35 -16.40
C TYR A 598 9.19 -0.33 -14.94
N PHE A 599 8.27 -0.28 -13.98
CA PHE A 599 8.57 -0.29 -12.54
C PHE A 599 8.58 -1.72 -12.00
N VAL A 600 9.22 -1.91 -10.84
CA VAL A 600 9.02 -3.11 -10.01
C VAL A 600 7.55 -3.13 -9.56
N ARG A 601 6.85 -4.27 -9.72
CA ARG A 601 5.49 -4.43 -9.17
C ARG A 601 5.58 -4.68 -7.66
N PRO A 602 4.57 -4.27 -6.86
CA PRO A 602 4.39 -4.81 -5.52
C PRO A 602 4.34 -6.34 -5.55
N ASP A 603 4.99 -6.98 -4.58
CA ASP A 603 4.66 -8.35 -4.19
C ASP A 603 3.31 -8.29 -3.46
N LEU A 604 2.33 -9.00 -4.01
CA LEU A 604 0.97 -9.13 -3.49
C LEU A 604 0.62 -10.60 -3.24
N GLY A 605 1.64 -11.44 -3.08
CA GLY A 605 1.45 -12.88 -3.07
C GLY A 605 1.15 -13.47 -4.45
N PRO A 606 0.55 -14.67 -4.53
CA PRO A 606 -0.17 -15.28 -3.42
C PRO A 606 0.77 -15.79 -2.32
N LYS A 607 0.35 -15.73 -1.06
CA LYS A 607 1.09 -16.28 0.09
C LYS A 607 0.25 -17.39 0.75
N MET A 608 0.90 -18.38 1.34
CA MET A 608 0.25 -19.60 1.84
C MET A 608 0.42 -19.77 3.35
N TYR A 609 -0.63 -20.23 4.01
CA TYR A 609 -0.74 -20.32 5.46
C TYR A 609 -1.16 -21.74 5.86
N ASN A 610 -0.19 -22.50 6.36
CA ASN A 610 -0.32 -23.92 6.64
C ASN A 610 -0.14 -24.14 8.14
N ALA A 611 -1.16 -24.66 8.82
CA ALA A 611 -1.11 -24.87 10.26
C ALA A 611 -2.07 -25.99 10.72
N TYR A 612 -1.74 -26.65 11.82
CA TYR A 612 -2.60 -27.66 12.45
C TYR A 612 -3.83 -27.00 13.12
N GLY A 613 -4.80 -27.82 13.52
CA GLY A 613 -5.92 -27.39 14.37
C GLY A 613 -5.52 -27.17 15.84
N LEU A 614 -6.13 -26.17 16.46
CA LEU A 614 -6.16 -25.88 17.90
C LEU A 614 -7.47 -26.47 18.45
N ILE A 615 -7.41 -27.60 19.16
CA ILE A 615 -8.60 -28.45 19.39
C ILE A 615 -8.91 -28.67 20.87
N THR A 616 -7.98 -28.46 21.82
CA THR A 616 -8.31 -28.69 23.24
C THR A 616 -9.07 -27.49 23.86
N PRO A 617 -9.81 -27.67 24.98
CA PRO A 617 -10.44 -26.56 25.68
C PRO A 617 -9.46 -25.45 26.10
N GLU A 618 -8.21 -25.82 26.40
CA GLU A 618 -7.12 -24.90 26.74
C GLU A 618 -6.58 -24.15 25.51
N ASP A 619 -6.75 -24.72 24.31
CA ASP A 619 -6.30 -24.14 23.04
C ASP A 619 -7.17 -22.97 22.57
N ARG A 620 -8.43 -22.86 23.03
CA ARG A 620 -9.40 -21.80 22.62
C ARG A 620 -8.93 -20.36 22.85
N LYS A 621 -7.89 -20.17 23.68
CA LYS A 621 -7.26 -18.87 24.01
C LYS A 621 -6.06 -18.50 23.11
N TYR A 622 -5.62 -19.39 22.22
CA TYR A 622 -4.52 -19.12 21.28
C TYR A 622 -5.05 -18.87 19.86
N GLY A 623 -4.32 -18.10 19.06
CA GLY A 623 -4.51 -17.99 17.63
C GLY A 623 -3.47 -18.82 16.85
N THR A 624 -3.83 -19.33 15.67
CA THR A 624 -2.80 -19.73 14.69
C THR A 624 -2.18 -18.49 14.04
N THR A 625 -3.00 -17.46 13.81
CA THR A 625 -2.55 -16.10 13.50
C THR A 625 -3.14 -15.13 14.52
N ASN A 626 -2.28 -14.39 15.21
CA ASN A 626 -2.66 -13.40 16.19
C ASN A 626 -3.32 -12.17 15.54
N LEU A 627 -3.83 -11.27 16.38
CA LEU A 627 -4.42 -10.02 15.93
C LEU A 627 -3.37 -9.12 15.27
N HIS A 628 -3.60 -8.80 14.00
CA HIS A 628 -2.77 -7.94 13.18
C HIS A 628 -3.62 -7.21 12.13
N LEU A 629 -3.01 -6.35 11.31
CA LEU A 629 -3.65 -5.72 10.15
C LEU A 629 -2.66 -5.58 9.00
N ASP A 630 -3.19 -5.54 7.78
CA ASP A 630 -2.41 -5.43 6.55
C ASP A 630 -2.57 -4.08 5.84
N VAL A 631 -1.57 -3.72 5.05
CA VAL A 631 -1.55 -2.51 4.21
C VAL A 631 -2.43 -2.65 2.94
N SER A 632 -2.69 -3.89 2.52
CA SER A 632 -3.41 -4.29 1.31
C SER A 632 -4.87 -4.64 1.61
N ASP A 633 -5.70 -4.68 0.58
CA ASP A 633 -6.89 -5.54 0.63
C ASP A 633 -6.46 -6.99 0.40
N ALA A 634 -7.11 -7.99 1.00
CA ALA A 634 -6.74 -9.40 0.82
C ALA A 634 -7.95 -10.32 0.57
N ALA A 635 -7.75 -11.39 -0.19
CA ALA A 635 -8.74 -12.45 -0.43
C ALA A 635 -8.17 -13.82 -0.02
N ASN A 636 -8.56 -14.32 1.16
CA ASN A 636 -8.06 -15.56 1.75
C ASN A 636 -8.96 -16.76 1.39
N VAL A 637 -8.43 -17.73 0.65
CA VAL A 637 -9.11 -18.95 0.16
C VAL A 637 -8.74 -20.14 1.04
N MET A 638 -9.74 -20.82 1.61
CA MET A 638 -9.55 -22.12 2.27
C MET A 638 -9.48 -23.23 1.21
N VAL A 639 -8.29 -23.71 0.87
CA VAL A 639 -8.10 -24.71 -0.20
C VAL A 639 -8.16 -26.16 0.30
N TYR A 640 -7.82 -26.42 1.57
CA TYR A 640 -7.92 -27.75 2.18
C TYR A 640 -8.19 -27.70 3.69
N VAL A 641 -9.02 -28.64 4.17
CA VAL A 641 -9.33 -28.86 5.60
C VAL A 641 -9.13 -30.35 5.92
N GLY A 642 -8.06 -30.64 6.67
CA GLY A 642 -7.68 -31.96 7.14
C GLY A 642 -8.17 -32.23 8.55
N ILE A 643 -9.05 -33.23 8.69
CA ILE A 643 -9.64 -33.63 9.97
C ILE A 643 -8.83 -34.82 10.51
N PRO A 644 -8.29 -34.75 11.74
CA PRO A 644 -7.49 -35.83 12.32
C PRO A 644 -8.19 -37.19 12.35
N LYS A 645 -7.45 -38.25 12.01
CA LYS A 645 -8.00 -39.60 11.89
C LYS A 645 -8.33 -40.19 13.27
N GLY A 646 -9.55 -40.71 13.43
CA GLY A 646 -9.93 -41.58 14.56
C GLY A 646 -10.42 -40.90 15.84
N GLN A 647 -10.76 -39.61 15.86
CA GLN A 647 -11.17 -38.89 17.07
C GLN A 647 -12.57 -38.25 16.95
N CYS A 648 -13.63 -39.01 17.20
CA CYS A 648 -15.03 -38.53 17.10
C CYS A 648 -15.37 -37.41 18.09
N GLU A 649 -14.71 -37.37 19.26
CA GLU A 649 -14.95 -36.37 20.32
C GLU A 649 -14.62 -34.93 19.89
N GLN A 650 -13.88 -34.75 18.79
CA GLN A 650 -13.52 -33.43 18.26
C GLN A 650 -14.70 -32.63 17.69
N GLU A 651 -15.76 -33.26 17.16
CA GLU A 651 -16.90 -32.52 16.58
C GLU A 651 -17.62 -31.65 17.64
N GLU A 652 -17.77 -32.16 18.88
CA GLU A 652 -18.38 -31.38 19.95
C GLU A 652 -17.50 -30.22 20.42
N GLU A 653 -16.19 -30.43 20.47
CA GLU A 653 -15.24 -29.42 20.95
C GLU A 653 -15.05 -28.29 19.92
N VAL A 654 -15.07 -28.63 18.63
CA VAL A 654 -15.19 -27.65 17.55
C VAL A 654 -16.52 -26.90 17.62
N LEU A 655 -17.65 -27.57 17.89
CA LEU A 655 -18.94 -26.88 18.10
C LEU A 655 -18.89 -25.91 19.30
N ARG A 656 -18.34 -26.34 20.44
CA ARG A 656 -18.16 -25.48 21.63
C ARG A 656 -17.27 -24.28 21.31
N THR A 657 -16.21 -24.46 20.52
CA THR A 657 -15.31 -23.38 20.10
C THR A 657 -15.97 -22.41 19.10
N ILE A 658 -16.82 -22.91 18.19
CA ILE A 658 -17.64 -22.06 17.29
C ILE A 658 -18.63 -21.21 18.10
N GLN A 659 -19.26 -21.78 19.13
CA GLN A 659 -20.21 -21.09 20.02
C GLN A 659 -19.52 -20.09 20.95
N ASP A 660 -18.40 -20.47 21.57
CA ASP A 660 -17.51 -19.57 22.34
C ASP A 660 -16.86 -18.49 21.46
N GLY A 661 -16.88 -18.69 20.14
CA GLY A 661 -16.47 -17.76 19.09
C GLY A 661 -17.50 -16.67 18.75
N ASP A 662 -18.68 -16.67 19.39
CA ASP A 662 -19.77 -15.73 19.11
C ASP A 662 -20.33 -15.83 17.67
N SER A 663 -20.31 -17.04 17.08
CA SER A 663 -20.82 -17.32 15.72
C SER A 663 -22.35 -17.40 15.65
N ASP A 664 -22.94 -17.01 14.52
CA ASP A 664 -24.41 -16.98 14.35
C ASP A 664 -25.06 -18.36 14.10
N GLU A 665 -26.40 -18.44 14.26
CA GLU A 665 -27.16 -19.69 14.10
C GLU A 665 -27.05 -20.33 12.71
N LEU A 666 -26.99 -19.54 11.64
CA LEU A 666 -26.89 -20.08 10.27
C LEU A 666 -25.50 -20.67 10.04
N THR A 667 -24.46 -20.00 10.56
CA THR A 667 -23.09 -20.51 10.60
C THR A 667 -22.98 -21.83 11.38
N ILE A 668 -23.68 -21.97 12.52
CA ILE A 668 -23.76 -23.23 13.27
C ILE A 668 -24.49 -24.32 12.46
N LYS A 669 -25.56 -23.97 11.73
CA LYS A 669 -26.32 -24.92 10.89
C LYS A 669 -25.51 -25.41 9.68
N ARG A 670 -24.65 -24.60 9.07
CA ARG A 670 -23.70 -25.06 8.02
C ARG A 670 -22.84 -26.25 8.50
N PHE A 671 -22.36 -26.19 9.74
CA PHE A 671 -21.58 -27.27 10.34
C PHE A 671 -22.45 -28.48 10.72
N ILE A 672 -23.54 -28.28 11.48
CA ILE A 672 -24.29 -29.39 12.09
C ILE A 672 -25.29 -30.04 11.12
N GLU A 673 -26.09 -29.23 10.41
CA GLU A 673 -27.11 -29.70 9.46
C GLU A 673 -26.52 -29.90 8.05
N GLY A 674 -25.69 -28.95 7.60
CA GLY A 674 -25.06 -28.98 6.28
C GLY A 674 -23.89 -29.96 6.15
N LYS A 675 -23.27 -30.35 7.28
CA LYS A 675 -22.06 -31.18 7.35
C LYS A 675 -20.92 -30.68 6.46
N GLU A 676 -20.84 -29.36 6.30
CA GLU A 676 -19.70 -28.67 5.70
C GLU A 676 -18.46 -28.78 6.62
N LYS A 677 -17.25 -28.87 6.06
CA LYS A 677 -16.00 -28.94 6.84
C LYS A 677 -15.57 -27.54 7.32
N PRO A 678 -15.64 -27.20 8.63
CA PRO A 678 -15.15 -25.92 9.13
C PRO A 678 -13.62 -25.95 9.19
N GLY A 679 -12.95 -24.95 8.62
CA GLY A 679 -11.48 -24.87 8.69
C GLY A 679 -11.02 -24.02 9.87
N ALA A 680 -11.39 -22.74 9.88
CA ALA A 680 -10.92 -21.78 10.88
C ALA A 680 -12.01 -20.79 11.30
N LEU A 681 -11.96 -20.39 12.57
CA LEU A 681 -12.71 -19.28 13.13
C LEU A 681 -11.86 -17.99 12.99
N TRP A 682 -12.47 -16.96 12.42
CA TRP A 682 -11.91 -15.62 12.27
C TRP A 682 -12.66 -14.63 13.17
N HIS A 683 -11.94 -13.65 13.70
CA HIS A 683 -12.56 -12.41 14.17
C HIS A 683 -11.97 -11.23 13.42
N ILE A 684 -12.80 -10.49 12.70
CA ILE A 684 -12.42 -9.31 11.92
C ILE A 684 -13.06 -8.07 12.57
N TYR A 685 -12.34 -6.96 12.62
CA TYR A 685 -12.80 -5.67 13.15
C TYR A 685 -12.68 -4.58 12.07
N ALA A 686 -13.51 -3.55 12.14
CA ALA A 686 -13.48 -2.47 11.15
C ALA A 686 -12.23 -1.59 11.33
N ALA A 687 -11.57 -1.21 10.23
CA ALA A 687 -10.37 -0.36 10.22
C ALA A 687 -10.51 1.01 10.92
N LYS A 688 -11.75 1.46 11.16
CA LYS A 688 -12.07 2.69 11.91
C LYS A 688 -11.94 2.53 13.44
N ASP A 689 -11.94 1.30 13.95
CA ASP A 689 -11.96 0.98 15.38
C ASP A 689 -10.57 0.51 15.88
N THR A 690 -9.57 0.42 14.99
CA THR A 690 -8.18 0.02 15.27
C THR A 690 -7.57 0.74 16.48
N GLU A 691 -7.72 2.06 16.58
CA GLU A 691 -7.13 2.82 17.71
C GLU A 691 -7.76 2.45 19.05
N LYS A 692 -9.08 2.18 19.11
CA LYS A 692 -9.75 1.72 20.34
C LYS A 692 -9.23 0.35 20.77
N ILE A 693 -8.94 -0.52 19.81
CA ILE A 693 -8.39 -1.86 20.06
C ILE A 693 -6.95 -1.74 20.58
N ARG A 694 -6.17 -0.79 20.04
CA ARG A 694 -4.81 -0.43 20.48
C ARG A 694 -4.81 0.16 21.90
N GLU A 695 -5.73 1.08 22.21
CA GLU A 695 -5.97 1.61 23.57
C GLU A 695 -6.37 0.51 24.56
N PHE A 696 -7.34 -0.35 24.17
CA PHE A 696 -7.79 -1.48 24.97
C PHE A 696 -6.66 -2.46 25.30
N LEU A 697 -5.87 -2.88 24.30
CA LEU A 697 -4.79 -3.84 24.51
C LEU A 697 -3.65 -3.25 25.35
N LYS A 698 -3.33 -1.96 25.20
CA LYS A 698 -2.35 -1.28 26.08
C LYS A 698 -2.82 -1.28 27.54
N LYS A 699 -4.08 -0.92 27.79
CA LYS A 699 -4.70 -1.01 29.13
C LYS A 699 -4.67 -2.43 29.71
N VAL A 700 -5.03 -3.45 28.93
CA VAL A 700 -5.00 -4.86 29.37
C VAL A 700 -3.58 -5.31 29.70
N SER A 701 -2.59 -4.86 28.92
CA SER A 701 -1.17 -5.16 29.12
C SER A 701 -0.62 -4.52 30.40
N GLU A 702 -0.97 -3.26 30.67
CA GLU A 702 -0.69 -2.55 31.93
C GLU A 702 -1.31 -3.27 33.15
N GLU A 703 -2.58 -3.67 33.05
CA GLU A 703 -3.28 -4.44 34.10
C GLU A 703 -2.67 -5.83 34.37
N GLN A 704 -2.00 -6.42 33.37
CA GLN A 704 -1.23 -7.67 33.51
C GLN A 704 0.21 -7.45 34.01
N GLY A 705 0.63 -6.19 34.26
CA GLY A 705 1.97 -5.87 34.73
C GLY A 705 3.08 -6.07 33.69
N GLN A 706 2.77 -5.98 32.40
CA GLN A 706 3.75 -6.12 31.31
C GLN A 706 4.51 -4.80 31.08
N GLU A 707 5.83 -4.80 31.26
CA GLU A 707 6.69 -3.64 30.99
C GLU A 707 6.92 -3.46 29.48
N ASN A 708 6.05 -2.69 28.82
CA ASN A 708 6.18 -2.39 27.39
C ASN A 708 7.13 -1.21 27.09
N PRO A 709 7.88 -1.25 25.98
CA PRO A 709 8.52 -0.08 25.40
C PRO A 709 7.51 1.05 25.09
N ALA A 710 7.95 2.30 25.19
CA ALA A 710 7.10 3.46 24.87
C ALA A 710 6.68 3.53 23.37
N ASP A 711 7.38 2.78 22.51
CA ASP A 711 7.11 2.57 21.09
C ASP A 711 6.34 1.25 20.78
N HIS A 712 5.86 0.52 21.80
CA HIS A 712 5.07 -0.71 21.61
C HIS A 712 3.73 -0.45 20.89
N ASP A 713 3.38 -1.36 19.98
CA ASP A 713 2.05 -1.42 19.36
C ASP A 713 1.52 -2.87 19.34
N PRO A 714 0.51 -3.20 20.16
CA PRO A 714 0.05 -4.58 20.32
C PRO A 714 -0.62 -5.17 19.06
N ILE A 715 -0.96 -4.35 18.06
CA ILE A 715 -1.53 -4.83 16.78
C ILE A 715 -0.43 -5.04 15.74
N HIS A 716 0.57 -4.16 15.68
CA HIS A 716 1.71 -4.35 14.77
C HIS A 716 2.65 -5.45 15.26
N ASP A 717 2.95 -5.52 16.55
CA ASP A 717 3.82 -6.53 17.17
C ASP A 717 3.19 -7.95 17.20
N GLN A 718 1.94 -8.09 16.72
CA GLN A 718 1.17 -9.35 16.59
C GLN A 718 1.15 -10.21 17.87
N SER A 719 1.21 -9.59 19.05
CA SER A 719 1.43 -10.29 20.32
C SER A 719 0.15 -10.83 20.98
N TRP A 720 -1.02 -10.38 20.54
CA TRP A 720 -2.31 -10.67 21.20
C TRP A 720 -3.25 -11.55 20.36
N TYR A 721 -4.00 -12.41 21.05
CA TYR A 721 -5.23 -13.02 20.53
C TYR A 721 -6.40 -12.64 21.44
N LEU A 722 -7.47 -12.09 20.88
CA LEU A 722 -8.67 -11.71 21.61
C LEU A 722 -9.53 -12.95 21.87
N ASP A 723 -9.33 -13.57 23.04
CA ASP A 723 -10.18 -14.64 23.55
C ASP A 723 -11.61 -14.15 23.86
N ARG A 724 -12.49 -15.07 24.29
CA ARG A 724 -13.90 -14.75 24.59
C ARG A 724 -14.05 -13.69 25.70
N SER A 725 -13.14 -13.64 26.66
CA SER A 725 -13.16 -12.65 27.73
C SER A 725 -12.75 -11.26 27.22
N LEU A 726 -11.69 -11.20 26.40
CA LEU A 726 -11.16 -9.97 25.83
C LEU A 726 -12.13 -9.37 24.79
N ARG A 727 -12.73 -10.19 23.91
CA ARG A 727 -13.74 -9.70 22.94
C ARG A 727 -14.97 -9.12 23.63
N LYS A 728 -15.50 -9.83 24.65
CA LYS A 728 -16.63 -9.34 25.45
C LYS A 728 -16.30 -8.02 26.15
N ARG A 729 -15.10 -7.91 26.73
CA ARG A 729 -14.64 -6.71 27.42
C ARG A 729 -14.42 -5.53 26.47
N LEU A 730 -13.80 -5.77 25.30
CA LEU A 730 -13.62 -4.80 24.22
C LEU A 730 -14.97 -4.20 23.76
N TYR A 731 -16.00 -5.05 23.60
CA TYR A 731 -17.35 -4.59 23.30
C TYR A 731 -17.95 -3.77 24.44
N GLN A 732 -17.81 -4.22 25.69
CA GLN A 732 -18.39 -3.55 26.87
C GLN A 732 -17.73 -2.21 27.22
N GLU A 733 -16.41 -2.06 27.05
CA GLU A 733 -15.68 -0.84 27.40
C GLU A 733 -15.57 0.17 26.23
N TYR A 734 -15.40 -0.29 24.99
CA TYR A 734 -15.11 0.57 23.82
C TYR A 734 -16.21 0.56 22.75
N GLY A 735 -17.26 -0.24 22.92
CA GLY A 735 -18.37 -0.38 21.96
C GLY A 735 -17.95 -1.01 20.62
N VAL A 736 -16.83 -1.73 20.58
CA VAL A 736 -16.28 -2.32 19.35
C VAL A 736 -16.84 -3.73 19.18
N GLN A 737 -17.55 -3.97 18.07
CA GLN A 737 -18.06 -5.28 17.68
C GLN A 737 -17.46 -5.69 16.35
N GLY A 738 -16.89 -6.90 16.29
CA GLY A 738 -16.37 -7.48 15.05
C GLY A 738 -17.38 -8.36 14.30
N TRP A 739 -16.86 -9.09 13.32
CA TRP A 739 -17.51 -10.22 12.67
C TRP A 739 -16.81 -11.51 13.11
N ALA A 740 -17.56 -12.43 13.70
CA ALA A 740 -17.13 -13.81 13.94
C ALA A 740 -17.50 -14.64 12.69
N ILE A 741 -16.52 -15.23 12.03
CA ILE A 741 -16.69 -15.91 10.74
C ILE A 741 -16.05 -17.30 10.81
N VAL A 742 -16.83 -18.36 10.65
CA VAL A 742 -16.28 -19.70 10.41
C VAL A 742 -16.08 -19.87 8.91
N GLN A 743 -14.82 -19.98 8.50
CA GLN A 743 -14.42 -20.23 7.12
C GLN A 743 -14.41 -21.74 6.86
N PHE A 744 -15.33 -22.22 6.02
CA PHE A 744 -15.40 -23.62 5.62
C PHE A 744 -14.51 -23.91 4.39
N LEU A 745 -14.37 -25.18 4.02
CA LEU A 745 -13.64 -25.59 2.81
C LEU A 745 -14.17 -24.84 1.56
N GLY A 746 -13.30 -24.12 0.87
CA GLY A 746 -13.64 -23.32 -0.31
C GLY A 746 -14.39 -22.03 -0.05
N ASP A 747 -14.55 -21.61 1.21
CA ASP A 747 -14.95 -20.23 1.52
C ASP A 747 -13.76 -19.29 1.33
N VAL A 748 -14.02 -18.17 0.64
CA VAL A 748 -13.08 -17.07 0.46
C VAL A 748 -13.51 -15.90 1.33
N VAL A 749 -12.65 -15.48 2.25
CA VAL A 749 -12.87 -14.33 3.13
C VAL A 749 -12.12 -13.13 2.54
N PHE A 750 -12.84 -12.04 2.29
CA PHE A 750 -12.29 -10.77 1.82
C PHE A 750 -12.07 -9.83 3.01
N ILE A 751 -10.83 -9.38 3.21
CA ILE A 751 -10.39 -8.53 4.33
C ILE A 751 -10.05 -7.12 3.80
N PRO A 752 -10.76 -6.06 4.25
CA PRO A 752 -10.46 -4.67 3.90
C PRO A 752 -9.09 -4.21 4.40
N ALA A 753 -8.39 -3.37 3.63
CA ALA A 753 -7.11 -2.79 4.06
C ALA A 753 -7.24 -2.03 5.40
N GLY A 754 -6.36 -2.39 6.35
CA GLY A 754 -6.33 -1.84 7.71
C GLY A 754 -7.33 -2.45 8.70
N ALA A 755 -8.12 -3.46 8.31
CA ALA A 755 -9.03 -4.17 9.22
C ALA A 755 -8.25 -5.10 10.18
N PRO A 756 -8.27 -4.86 11.50
CA PRO A 756 -7.62 -5.76 12.46
C PRO A 756 -8.31 -7.12 12.44
N HIS A 757 -7.55 -8.21 12.37
CA HIS A 757 -8.10 -9.55 12.34
C HIS A 757 -7.18 -10.61 12.92
N GLN A 758 -7.78 -11.71 13.37
CA GLN A 758 -7.12 -12.87 13.99
C GLN A 758 -7.75 -14.18 13.51
N VAL A 759 -6.99 -15.28 13.55
CA VAL A 759 -7.39 -16.60 13.02
C VAL A 759 -7.07 -17.71 14.01
N HIS A 760 -8.04 -18.59 14.24
CA HIS A 760 -7.94 -19.79 15.06
C HIS A 760 -8.38 -21.00 14.23
N ASN A 761 -7.47 -21.92 13.93
CA ASN A 761 -7.78 -23.14 13.19
C ASN A 761 -8.58 -24.12 14.04
N LEU A 762 -9.75 -24.54 13.57
CA LEU A 762 -10.57 -25.60 14.19
C LEU A 762 -10.06 -27.00 13.78
N TYR A 763 -9.57 -27.14 12.55
CA TYR A 763 -8.89 -28.32 12.02
C TYR A 763 -7.61 -27.92 11.28
N SER A 764 -6.81 -28.89 10.83
CA SER A 764 -5.58 -28.60 10.07
C SER A 764 -5.93 -27.96 8.72
N CYS A 765 -5.42 -26.75 8.46
CA CYS A 765 -5.84 -25.91 7.33
C CYS A 765 -4.69 -25.58 6.38
N ILE A 766 -5.01 -25.59 5.09
CA ILE A 766 -4.21 -24.98 4.02
C ILE A 766 -5.03 -23.80 3.49
N LYS A 767 -4.50 -22.59 3.63
CA LYS A 767 -5.13 -21.36 3.10
C LYS A 767 -4.17 -20.63 2.18
N VAL A 768 -4.67 -19.99 1.13
CA VAL A 768 -3.88 -19.12 0.25
C VAL A 768 -4.52 -17.74 0.18
N ALA A 769 -3.75 -16.67 0.33
CA ALA A 769 -4.24 -15.29 0.14
C ALA A 769 -3.59 -14.65 -1.09
N GLU A 770 -4.36 -13.90 -1.87
CA GLU A 770 -3.88 -12.93 -2.85
C GLU A 770 -4.24 -11.53 -2.34
N ASP A 771 -3.26 -10.63 -2.32
CA ASP A 771 -3.46 -9.21 -1.99
C ASP A 771 -3.87 -8.42 -3.23
N PHE A 772 -4.64 -7.36 -3.02
CA PHE A 772 -5.01 -6.40 -4.05
C PHE A 772 -5.10 -4.98 -3.47
N VAL A 773 -5.30 -4.00 -4.35
CA VAL A 773 -5.48 -2.60 -3.96
C VAL A 773 -6.73 -2.06 -4.64
N SER A 774 -7.83 -1.93 -3.91
CA SER A 774 -9.11 -1.44 -4.45
C SER A 774 -9.18 0.10 -4.54
N PRO A 775 -9.92 0.68 -5.51
CA PRO A 775 -10.26 2.11 -5.55
C PRO A 775 -10.88 2.63 -4.24
N GLU A 776 -11.65 1.77 -3.58
CA GLU A 776 -12.36 2.01 -2.34
C GLU A 776 -11.40 2.21 -1.16
N HIS A 777 -10.36 1.36 -1.03
CA HIS A 777 -9.46 1.37 0.14
C HIS A 777 -8.04 1.89 -0.09
N VAL A 778 -7.65 2.26 -1.33
CA VAL A 778 -6.30 2.82 -1.61
C VAL A 778 -5.94 4.03 -0.71
N LYS A 779 -6.94 4.75 -0.20
CA LYS A 779 -6.77 5.78 0.84
C LYS A 779 -6.21 5.19 2.13
N HIS A 780 -6.79 4.11 2.66
CA HIS A 780 -6.32 3.43 3.87
C HIS A 780 -4.92 2.84 3.63
N CYS A 781 -4.70 2.17 2.50
CA CYS A 781 -3.36 1.71 2.09
C CYS A 781 -2.31 2.84 2.16
N PHE A 782 -2.66 4.06 1.71
CA PHE A 782 -1.78 5.23 1.76
C PHE A 782 -1.52 5.80 3.17
N TRP A 783 -2.49 5.71 4.09
CA TRP A 783 -2.28 6.10 5.50
C TRP A 783 -1.47 5.06 6.25
N LEU A 784 -1.78 3.77 6.08
CA LEU A 784 -1.03 2.65 6.66
C LEU A 784 0.43 2.67 6.17
N THR A 785 0.67 2.86 4.87
CA THR A 785 2.03 3.03 4.29
C THR A 785 2.76 4.30 4.79
N GLN A 786 2.13 5.14 5.62
CA GLN A 786 2.80 6.18 6.40
C GLN A 786 2.96 5.78 7.89
N GLU A 787 1.95 5.18 8.51
CA GLU A 787 1.97 4.67 9.89
C GLU A 787 3.11 3.63 10.09
N PHE A 788 3.20 2.63 9.21
CA PHE A 788 4.23 1.59 9.23
C PHE A 788 5.68 2.14 9.16
N ARG A 789 5.88 3.38 8.66
CA ARG A 789 7.21 4.04 8.59
C ARG A 789 7.74 4.50 9.95
N TYR A 790 6.84 4.67 10.92
CA TYR A 790 7.19 5.11 12.28
C TYR A 790 7.46 3.92 13.21
N LEU A 791 7.22 2.69 12.75
CA LEU A 791 7.64 1.47 13.43
C LEU A 791 9.15 1.28 13.35
N SER A 792 9.68 0.40 14.20
CA SER A 792 11.10 0.08 14.24
C SER A 792 11.60 -0.52 12.90
N GLN A 793 12.88 -0.26 12.55
CA GLN A 793 13.52 -0.83 11.36
C GLN A 793 13.66 -2.37 11.41
N THR A 794 13.42 -2.97 12.58
CA THR A 794 13.37 -4.42 12.80
C THR A 794 11.98 -5.02 12.59
N HIS A 795 10.96 -4.21 12.31
CA HIS A 795 9.59 -4.67 12.12
C HIS A 795 9.37 -5.24 10.71
N THR A 796 8.71 -6.40 10.58
CA THR A 796 8.53 -7.16 9.32
C THR A 796 7.68 -6.43 8.25
N ASN A 797 6.98 -5.38 8.66
CA ASN A 797 6.22 -4.48 7.79
C ASN A 797 6.78 -3.04 7.75
N HIS A 798 8.03 -2.79 8.17
CA HIS A 798 8.68 -1.48 8.02
C HIS A 798 8.92 -1.12 6.54
N GLU A 799 9.20 -2.12 5.71
CA GLU A 799 9.39 -1.92 4.26
C GLU A 799 8.07 -1.57 3.56
N ASP A 800 8.12 -0.52 2.72
CA ASP A 800 7.03 -0.20 1.80
C ASP A 800 6.85 -1.37 0.82
N LYS A 801 5.74 -2.10 0.87
CA LYS A 801 5.44 -3.18 -0.08
C LYS A 801 4.69 -2.70 -1.33
N LEU A 802 3.86 -1.65 -1.19
CA LEU A 802 2.81 -1.31 -2.16
C LEU A 802 3.12 -0.18 -3.17
N GLN A 803 4.11 0.69 -2.93
CA GLN A 803 4.38 1.87 -3.77
C GLN A 803 3.14 2.76 -4.03
N VAL A 804 2.24 2.92 -3.04
CA VAL A 804 0.87 3.43 -3.24
C VAL A 804 0.76 4.73 -4.05
N LYS A 805 1.73 5.65 -3.92
CA LYS A 805 1.79 6.89 -4.75
C LYS A 805 1.95 6.61 -6.25
N ASN A 806 2.80 5.66 -6.65
CA ASN A 806 2.96 5.23 -8.05
C ASN A 806 1.66 4.57 -8.55
N VAL A 807 1.05 3.70 -7.73
CA VAL A 807 -0.22 3.03 -8.04
C VAL A 807 -1.34 4.05 -8.30
N ILE A 808 -1.53 5.02 -7.41
CA ILE A 808 -2.50 6.12 -7.60
C ILE A 808 -2.19 6.93 -8.87
N TYR A 809 -0.92 7.30 -9.09
CA TYR A 809 -0.52 8.08 -10.28
C TYR A 809 -0.90 7.37 -11.58
N HIS A 810 -0.50 6.10 -11.72
CA HIS A 810 -0.70 5.35 -12.95
C HIS A 810 -2.17 4.97 -13.16
N ALA A 811 -2.91 4.62 -12.09
CA ALA A 811 -4.34 4.40 -12.18
C ALA A 811 -5.12 5.63 -12.66
N VAL A 812 -4.77 6.83 -12.18
CA VAL A 812 -5.35 8.09 -12.68
C VAL A 812 -4.93 8.38 -14.12
N LYS A 813 -3.64 8.21 -14.44
CA LYS A 813 -3.09 8.45 -15.78
C LYS A 813 -3.81 7.61 -16.85
N ASP A 814 -4.02 6.33 -16.58
CA ASP A 814 -4.60 5.39 -17.54
C ASP A 814 -6.12 5.57 -17.67
N ALA A 815 -6.83 5.86 -16.56
CA ALA A 815 -8.25 6.25 -16.61
C ALA A 815 -8.46 7.55 -17.40
N VAL A 816 -7.59 8.56 -17.22
CA VAL A 816 -7.58 9.79 -18.03
C VAL A 816 -7.29 9.50 -19.51
N ALA A 817 -6.38 8.58 -19.82
CA ALA A 817 -6.09 8.19 -21.19
C ALA A 817 -7.31 7.53 -21.88
N MET A 818 -8.03 6.65 -21.18
CA MET A 818 -9.28 6.03 -21.67
C MET A 818 -10.36 7.06 -21.97
N LEU A 819 -10.62 8.00 -21.05
CA LEU A 819 -11.64 9.04 -21.27
C LEU A 819 -11.26 9.97 -22.45
N LYS A 820 -9.99 10.34 -22.58
CA LYS A 820 -9.49 11.09 -23.76
C LYS A 820 -9.62 10.33 -25.08
N ALA A 821 -9.33 9.03 -25.08
CA ALA A 821 -9.49 8.19 -26.26
C ALA A 821 -10.97 8.12 -26.67
N SER A 822 -11.87 8.02 -25.70
CA SER A 822 -13.33 8.01 -25.92
C SER A 822 -13.83 9.32 -26.55
N GLU A 823 -13.40 10.48 -26.03
CA GLU A 823 -13.72 11.79 -26.62
C GLU A 823 -13.29 11.87 -28.10
N SER A 824 -12.14 11.29 -28.43
CA SER A 824 -11.58 11.30 -29.79
C SER A 824 -12.39 10.44 -30.77
N SER A 825 -13.14 9.44 -30.28
CA SER A 825 -14.03 8.59 -31.08
C SER A 825 -15.41 9.21 -31.30
N PHE A 826 -15.95 9.95 -30.32
CA PHE A 826 -17.20 10.71 -30.48
C PHE A 826 -17.03 12.00 -31.31
N GLY A 827 -15.79 12.49 -31.47
CA GLY A 827 -15.45 13.70 -32.21
C GLY A 827 -15.30 13.55 -33.73
N LYS A 828 -15.69 12.41 -34.33
CA LYS A 828 -15.71 12.20 -35.78
C LYS A 828 -17.14 11.93 -36.27
N PRO A 829 -17.70 12.78 -37.15
CA PRO A 829 -18.91 12.46 -37.90
C PRO A 829 -18.62 11.44 -39.02
#